data_AF-A0A174WX25-F1
#
_entry.id   AF-A0A174WX25-F1
#
_cell.length_a   1.000
_cell.length_b   1.000
_cell.length_c   1.000
_cell.angle_alpha   90.00
_cell.angle_beta   90.00
_cell.angle_gamma   90.00
#
_symmetry.space_group_name_H-M   'P 1'
#
loop_
_entity.id
_entity.type
_entity.pdbx_description
1 polymer ?
#
loop_
_entity_poly.entity_id
_entity_poly.type
_entity_poly.pdbx_seq_one_letter_code
_entity_poly.pdbx_strand_id
1 'polypeptide(L)'
;MRKKDIIFCIILLMLQFIPTACRDDYFMNEEIGEGNATLSVTLCFDQEDAALGTTRAEGGDEGNAIQNINSLCMLFYDTTGKLVHNYIVKGEGLVIDPDVSGWSYNLEDNRIDEDKDEQGNQFEDSKTGTAMFKLRPIKRGKYYIYAVANMGDLTQYKDKITTREGLKAISLQWDPDDISQNSEMFGVFSLTPDRNAPDDLVTINSPGVQLHSWLRRAASKVTVAFDGSGLYANVQIYIENVILKDIPKTCSLGNPNTPGLVSEDVPDPDSYKDPDWKPEMHARSERYTASNGLYSEGKSIKIQKLPADLSVLTPENYIHICNDLHRYMGKGEEGDEQDIITNTHAHKAQSLFFYENMQGKGKSKKQSQNGVDIDYPDPDEQKEGSGWKDEKPYGTYVEVTGYYRCTAANEHVGAGPIKFRFMLGQDVTTDYNATRNTHYKLTLKFKGYGNDADWHIEYEEPSDIYVSTPQYISYLYNKSMNVTLKVVGEIKPNSTLDAKILGKDEDTGFTGWRPWGNGTSAFPTVPNDFYYSGWIYNDGPWNSFLSLRKTSLVKIVVSGYEDKPSWQTPINTKYNETYYNEKNEGNRSYKISNIGTDDLADGEYSVKSNGNEHIFTIPLYTRAKELVTKTGFTGNNPYSAYPRKERIKFTIQVKDDVTGTYVPKTAYLDMIQVRRIENPKGVWRSAGNSDNFHVTLMRLPYDDAEDFKPFNSEGAWSATIVEGGDDFITLRSTVEGSGSDNAQQTGVKSIEGAGEHPIDFWIDFKGTIAENSTPRCAIVRVRYHNYTCEHDIYVRQGYAPITIDGNAESDKNPAWASYNVYRFDANNAPVYTKSPLEEGSLFRRGNRTAILASNNDRPGFTFGLGPSGSFDVLELGATTPSQKTWSQLAPSADDVKSRFASWSIAGDHERIATIEDFYTLESTSIHSNIGKAYGVLYGDGATETQKSVEVAFGYDHNEDPTNSKKGMRGCFVFNINNSHNIFFPIGKSGYGRRKGMTSNGEKVGALRYAQRTDYYNKDGTGNIQYVPLFYDLFERPGAIYQCRNRLESTNNEVKKSSAFDINYFTMGFEGFENGASNNNNGSDSDACFIRTVKY
;
A
#
# COMPACT_ATOMS: atom_id res chain seq x y z
N MET A 1 37.12 60.49 13.49
CA MET A 1 38.31 61.11 12.87
C MET A 1 37.93 61.61 11.47
N ARG A 2 38.61 62.64 10.95
CA ARG A 2 38.74 63.02 9.51
C ARG A 2 37.52 62.78 8.56
N LYS A 3 36.68 63.80 8.45
CA LYS A 3 36.06 64.31 7.22
C LYS A 3 35.68 63.28 6.11
N LYS A 4 34.47 62.74 6.17
CA LYS A 4 33.65 62.52 4.94
C LYS A 4 32.15 62.81 5.11
N ASP A 5 31.68 62.96 6.34
CA ASP A 5 30.26 62.90 6.72
C ASP A 5 29.52 64.25 6.67
N ILE A 6 30.25 65.34 6.40
CA ILE A 6 29.78 66.72 6.60
C ILE A 6 28.88 67.24 5.46
N ILE A 7 28.94 66.66 4.25
CA ILE A 7 28.08 67.10 3.13
C ILE A 7 26.65 66.55 3.28
N PHE A 8 26.49 65.33 3.81
CA PHE A 8 25.17 64.71 3.95
C PHE A 8 24.30 65.40 5.02
N CYS A 9 24.91 65.85 6.11
CA CYS A 9 24.22 66.55 7.20
C CYS A 9 23.73 67.97 6.85
N ILE A 10 24.21 68.59 5.75
CA ILE A 10 23.82 69.97 5.37
C ILE A 10 22.54 69.99 4.53
N ILE A 11 22.26 68.94 3.76
CA ILE A 11 21.02 68.82 2.97
C ILE A 11 19.83 68.45 3.88
N LEU A 12 20.08 67.65 4.92
CA LEU A 12 19.07 67.20 5.90
C LEU A 12 18.60 68.28 6.90
N LEU A 13 19.16 69.49 6.87
CA LEU A 13 18.92 70.54 7.88
C LEU A 13 18.29 71.85 7.36
N MET A 14 17.86 71.91 6.09
CA MET A 14 17.19 73.10 5.52
C MET A 14 15.73 72.86 5.07
N LEU A 15 15.09 71.77 5.51
CA LEU A 15 13.69 71.44 5.17
C LEU A 15 12.73 71.39 6.36
N GLN A 16 13.11 71.97 7.50
CA GLN A 16 12.23 72.21 8.64
C GLN A 16 12.41 73.64 9.17
N PHE A 17 11.52 74.57 8.80
CA PHE A 17 11.14 75.73 9.65
C PHE A 17 9.93 76.52 9.08
N ILE A 18 8.71 76.12 9.47
CA ILE A 18 7.52 76.99 9.70
C ILE A 18 6.88 77.66 8.45
N PRO A 19 5.56 78.02 8.44
CA PRO A 19 4.51 77.81 9.44
C PRO A 19 3.37 76.87 9.01
N THR A 20 2.56 76.50 10.01
CA THR A 20 1.16 76.10 9.85
C THR A 20 0.33 77.19 9.14
N ALA A 21 -0.42 76.80 8.10
CA ALA A 21 -1.66 77.48 7.72
C ALA A 21 -2.84 76.60 8.17
N CYS A 22 -3.95 77.20 8.60
CA CYS A 22 -5.08 76.47 9.15
C CYS A 22 -5.74 75.57 8.09
N ARG A 23 -6.19 74.37 8.50
CA ARG A 23 -7.54 73.95 8.09
C ARG A 23 -8.50 74.88 8.81
N ASP A 24 -8.97 75.91 8.11
CA ASP A 24 -10.26 76.49 8.46
C ASP A 24 -11.32 75.56 7.89
N ASP A 25 -12.22 75.06 8.74
CA ASP A 25 -13.37 74.25 8.34
C ASP A 25 -14.42 75.13 7.62
N TYR A 26 -14.12 75.50 6.38
CA TYR A 26 -15.08 76.21 5.53
C TYR A 26 -16.07 75.23 4.91
N PHE A 27 -17.25 75.18 5.52
CA PHE A 27 -18.47 74.56 4.97
C PHE A 27 -18.86 75.22 3.64
N MET A 28 -18.24 74.77 2.55
CA MET A 28 -18.72 75.01 1.20
C MET A 28 -19.65 73.87 0.83
N ASN A 29 -20.93 74.17 0.56
CA ASN A 29 -21.77 73.26 -0.19
C ASN A 29 -21.11 72.97 -1.54
N GLU A 30 -21.19 71.73 -2.02
CA GLU A 30 -20.74 71.39 -3.37
C GLU A 30 -21.63 72.08 -4.41
N GLU A 31 -21.29 73.30 -4.82
CA GLU A 31 -21.92 73.94 -5.97
C GLU A 31 -21.53 73.17 -7.25
N ILE A 32 -22.46 72.35 -7.73
CA ILE A 32 -22.34 71.63 -9.00
C ILE A 32 -22.43 72.64 -10.15
N GLY A 33 -21.31 73.28 -10.46
CA GLY A 33 -21.21 74.32 -11.48
C GLY A 33 -21.64 73.82 -12.86
N GLU A 34 -22.35 74.67 -13.61
CA GLU A 34 -22.84 74.32 -14.94
C GLU A 34 -21.71 74.02 -15.92
N GLY A 35 -21.76 72.84 -16.52
CA GLY A 35 -20.81 72.40 -17.53
C GLY A 35 -20.76 70.88 -17.64
N ASN A 36 -19.91 70.40 -18.53
CA ASN A 36 -19.66 68.98 -18.70
C ASN A 36 -18.30 68.58 -18.08
N ALA A 37 -18.07 67.28 -17.96
CA ALA A 37 -16.88 66.66 -17.40
C ALA A 37 -16.45 65.44 -18.24
N THR A 38 -15.17 65.34 -18.56
CA THR A 38 -14.60 64.16 -19.22
C THR A 38 -14.24 63.12 -18.16
N LEU A 39 -14.67 61.86 -18.34
CA LEU A 39 -14.43 60.81 -17.36
C LEU A 39 -13.31 59.87 -17.82
N SER A 40 -12.39 59.55 -16.92
CA SER A 40 -11.43 58.46 -17.10
C SER A 40 -11.82 57.31 -16.18
N VAL A 41 -12.14 56.16 -16.76
CA VAL A 41 -12.72 55.03 -16.04
C VAL A 41 -11.67 53.95 -15.87
N THR A 42 -11.59 53.38 -14.66
CA THR A 42 -10.74 52.24 -14.30
C THR A 42 -11.61 51.15 -13.69
N LEU A 43 -11.47 49.92 -14.16
CA LEU A 43 -12.16 48.73 -13.69
C LEU A 43 -11.12 47.70 -13.25
N CYS A 44 -11.28 47.16 -12.04
CA CYS A 44 -10.42 46.12 -11.48
C CYS A 44 -11.22 44.83 -11.27
N PHE A 45 -10.58 43.69 -11.50
CA PHE A 45 -11.17 42.36 -11.32
C PHE A 45 -10.09 41.33 -10.97
N ASP A 46 -10.45 40.31 -10.21
CA ASP A 46 -9.46 39.40 -9.61
C ASP A 46 -8.91 38.41 -10.62
N GLN A 47 -7.59 38.16 -10.55
CA GLN A 47 -6.90 37.15 -11.34
C GLN A 47 -5.76 36.54 -10.52
N GLU A 48 -5.93 35.36 -9.93
CA GLU A 48 -4.86 34.72 -9.19
C GLU A 48 -4.00 33.86 -10.15
N ASP A 49 -2.69 34.11 -10.22
CA ASP A 49 -1.77 33.49 -11.19
C ASP A 49 -0.87 32.45 -10.51
N ALA A 50 -1.51 31.40 -9.98
CA ALA A 50 -0.82 30.24 -9.47
C ALA A 50 -0.25 29.37 -10.62
N ALA A 51 0.87 28.68 -10.34
CA ALA A 51 1.36 27.61 -11.19
C ALA A 51 0.43 26.38 -11.07
N LEU A 52 0.29 25.62 -12.15
CA LEU A 52 -0.47 24.36 -12.14
C LEU A 52 0.46 23.19 -11.85
N GLY A 53 0.24 22.51 -10.72
CA GLY A 53 0.59 21.10 -10.59
C GLY A 53 -0.32 20.22 -11.45
N THR A 54 0.11 19.00 -11.76
CA THR A 54 -0.69 18.04 -12.55
C THR A 54 -1.83 17.46 -11.71
N THR A 55 -3.06 17.93 -11.94
CA THR A 55 -4.28 17.38 -11.30
C THR A 55 -4.60 15.99 -11.82
N ARG A 56 -4.88 15.04 -10.92
CA ARG A 56 -5.12 13.62 -11.24
C ARG A 56 -6.59 13.27 -11.53
N ALA A 57 -7.50 14.21 -11.35
CA ALA A 57 -8.94 13.97 -11.37
C ALA A 57 -9.60 14.31 -12.71
N GLU A 58 -10.77 13.72 -12.97
CA GLU A 58 -11.59 13.96 -14.15
C GLU A 58 -12.90 14.66 -13.76
N GLY A 59 -13.17 15.83 -14.35
CA GLY A 59 -14.35 16.64 -14.07
C GLY A 59 -14.04 18.00 -13.48
N GLY A 60 -15.07 18.65 -12.93
CA GLY A 60 -15.08 20.09 -12.67
C GLY A 60 -14.90 20.93 -13.94
N ASP A 61 -14.61 22.21 -13.76
CA ASP A 61 -14.19 23.13 -14.82
C ASP A 61 -12.81 23.74 -14.48
N GLU A 62 -12.09 24.27 -15.48
CA GLU A 62 -10.86 25.03 -15.22
C GLU A 62 -11.14 26.23 -14.30
N GLY A 63 -10.37 26.41 -13.23
CA GLY A 63 -10.63 27.46 -12.23
C GLY A 63 -10.56 28.90 -12.77
N ASN A 64 -10.00 29.09 -13.97
CA ASN A 64 -9.92 30.35 -14.73
C ASN A 64 -11.03 30.54 -15.80
N ALA A 65 -11.94 29.59 -16.00
CA ALA A 65 -12.88 29.60 -17.13
C ALA A 65 -13.71 30.89 -17.27
N ILE A 66 -14.20 31.44 -16.16
CA ILE A 66 -15.06 32.64 -16.11
C ILE A 66 -14.31 33.93 -15.71
N GLN A 67 -12.99 34.00 -15.92
CA GLN A 67 -12.20 35.13 -15.41
C GLN A 67 -12.19 36.39 -16.31
N ASN A 68 -12.62 36.30 -17.57
CA ASN A 68 -12.41 37.32 -18.60
C ASN A 68 -13.63 38.22 -18.84
N ILE A 69 -13.38 39.49 -19.22
CA ILE A 69 -14.42 40.42 -19.67
C ILE A 69 -14.55 40.35 -21.19
N ASN A 70 -15.59 39.69 -21.69
CA ASN A 70 -15.91 39.54 -23.11
C ASN A 70 -16.78 40.70 -23.63
N SER A 71 -17.79 41.10 -22.85
CA SER A 71 -18.62 42.30 -23.08
C SER A 71 -18.74 43.17 -21.82
N LEU A 72 -19.02 44.46 -21.97
CA LEU A 72 -19.12 45.43 -20.89
C LEU A 72 -20.06 46.59 -21.26
N CYS A 73 -21.03 46.86 -20.38
CA CYS A 73 -21.88 48.04 -20.38
C CYS A 73 -21.67 48.88 -19.10
N MET A 74 -21.86 50.20 -19.21
CA MET A 74 -21.76 51.15 -18.08
C MET A 74 -23.02 52.02 -18.03
N LEU A 75 -23.78 51.91 -16.94
CA LEU A 75 -25.11 52.51 -16.80
C LEU A 75 -25.09 53.68 -15.81
N PHE A 76 -25.69 54.80 -16.21
CA PHE A 76 -25.84 56.00 -15.37
C PHE A 76 -27.30 56.21 -14.98
N TYR A 77 -27.54 56.47 -13.69
CA TYR A 77 -28.86 56.76 -13.13
C TYR A 77 -28.85 58.11 -12.40
N ASP A 78 -29.95 58.84 -12.49
CA ASP A 78 -30.13 60.12 -11.79
C ASP A 78 -30.41 59.93 -10.28
N THR A 79 -30.55 61.05 -9.55
CA THR A 79 -30.86 61.06 -8.11
C THR A 79 -32.24 60.49 -7.76
N THR A 80 -33.10 60.22 -8.74
CA THR A 80 -34.39 59.51 -8.56
C THR A 80 -34.29 58.01 -8.90
N GLY A 81 -33.10 57.52 -9.27
CA GLY A 81 -32.86 56.12 -9.61
C GLY A 81 -33.30 55.74 -11.03
N LYS A 82 -33.53 56.73 -11.92
CA LYS A 82 -33.96 56.53 -13.32
C LYS A 82 -32.78 56.57 -14.28
N LEU A 83 -32.79 55.68 -15.28
CA LEU A 83 -31.72 55.57 -16.29
C LEU A 83 -31.57 56.87 -17.09
N VAL A 84 -30.33 57.37 -17.16
CA VAL A 84 -29.89 58.51 -17.95
C VAL A 84 -29.30 58.04 -19.27
N HIS A 85 -28.38 57.06 -19.23
CA HIS A 85 -27.76 56.45 -20.42
C HIS A 85 -27.18 55.06 -20.12
N ASN A 86 -27.06 54.22 -21.14
CA ASN A 86 -26.34 52.93 -21.11
C ASN A 86 -25.21 52.98 -22.16
N TYR A 87 -23.97 53.11 -21.71
CA TYR A 87 -22.79 53.11 -22.59
C TYR A 87 -22.34 51.67 -22.88
N ILE A 88 -22.43 51.23 -24.13
CA ILE A 88 -21.81 49.97 -24.58
C ILE A 88 -20.32 50.22 -24.75
N VAL A 89 -19.50 49.64 -23.86
CA VAL A 89 -18.05 49.91 -23.76
C VAL A 89 -17.23 48.87 -24.54
N LYS A 90 -17.62 47.59 -24.45
CA LYS A 90 -16.98 46.47 -25.17
C LYS A 90 -18.01 45.39 -25.53
N GLY A 91 -17.82 44.76 -26.67
CA GLY A 91 -18.39 43.44 -26.98
C GLY A 91 -18.08 43.03 -28.41
N GLU A 92 -17.83 41.75 -28.64
CA GLU A 92 -17.63 41.24 -30.00
C GLU A 92 -18.97 41.25 -30.76
N GLY A 93 -18.96 41.78 -31.99
CA GLY A 93 -20.17 41.98 -32.79
C GLY A 93 -21.10 43.12 -32.33
N LEU A 94 -20.83 43.79 -31.20
CA LEU A 94 -21.64 44.90 -30.69
C LEU A 94 -21.26 46.25 -31.29
N VAL A 95 -22.22 47.17 -31.36
CA VAL A 95 -21.98 48.58 -31.71
C VAL A 95 -21.55 49.33 -30.45
N ILE A 96 -20.26 49.64 -30.34
CA ILE A 96 -19.69 50.44 -29.26
C ILE A 96 -20.23 51.87 -29.32
N ASP A 97 -20.53 52.46 -28.15
CA ASP A 97 -21.05 53.82 -28.06
C ASP A 97 -20.02 54.84 -28.60
N PRO A 98 -20.42 55.80 -29.48
CA PRO A 98 -19.50 56.74 -30.10
C PRO A 98 -18.80 57.70 -29.13
N ASP A 99 -19.27 57.81 -27.87
CA ASP A 99 -18.65 58.62 -26.81
C ASP A 99 -17.65 57.84 -25.94
N VAL A 100 -17.52 56.52 -26.13
CA VAL A 100 -16.45 55.69 -25.55
C VAL A 100 -15.17 55.80 -26.41
N SER A 101 -14.01 55.90 -25.77
CA SER A 101 -12.72 55.96 -26.46
C SER A 101 -11.55 55.45 -25.61
N GLY A 102 -10.46 55.05 -26.27
CA GLY A 102 -9.20 54.71 -25.58
C GLY A 102 -9.29 53.49 -24.67
N TRP A 103 -10.02 52.45 -25.09
CA TRP A 103 -10.09 51.17 -24.38
C TRP A 103 -8.72 50.50 -24.29
N SER A 104 -8.33 50.06 -23.10
CA SER A 104 -7.21 49.16 -22.82
C SER A 104 -7.62 48.10 -21.82
N TYR A 105 -7.07 46.90 -21.96
CA TYR A 105 -7.35 45.73 -21.11
C TYR A 105 -6.01 45.05 -20.82
N ASN A 106 -5.63 44.96 -19.55
CA ASN A 106 -4.36 44.39 -19.10
C ASN A 106 -4.59 43.26 -18.09
N LEU A 107 -3.74 42.23 -18.15
CA LEU A 107 -3.76 41.05 -17.28
C LEU A 107 -2.46 40.92 -16.44
N GLU A 108 -1.59 41.94 -16.49
CA GLU A 108 -0.53 42.14 -15.50
C GLU A 108 -1.12 42.51 -14.14
N ASP A 109 -0.36 42.35 -13.06
CA ASP A 109 -0.82 42.69 -11.70
C ASP A 109 -0.88 44.21 -11.48
N ASN A 110 -2.00 44.73 -10.99
CA ASN A 110 -2.23 46.15 -10.74
C ASN A 110 -2.73 46.44 -9.30
N ARG A 111 -2.54 45.52 -8.34
CA ARG A 111 -2.94 45.72 -6.93
C ARG A 111 -2.29 46.96 -6.32
N ILE A 112 -3.01 47.60 -5.41
CA ILE A 112 -2.51 48.77 -4.65
C ILE A 112 -2.29 48.39 -3.18
N ASP A 113 -1.32 49.02 -2.51
CA ASP A 113 -0.95 48.73 -1.10
C ASP A 113 -2.10 48.95 -0.09
N GLU A 114 -3.16 49.62 -0.53
CA GLU A 114 -4.35 50.01 0.24
C GLU A 114 -5.49 48.98 0.15
N ASP A 115 -5.41 47.97 -0.73
CA ASP A 115 -6.41 46.89 -0.87
C ASP A 115 -6.39 45.94 0.35
N LYS A 116 -7.20 46.27 1.37
CA LYS A 116 -7.24 45.58 2.66
C LYS A 116 -8.64 45.23 3.14
N ASP A 117 -8.73 44.16 3.95
CA ASP A 117 -9.94 43.76 4.64
C ASP A 117 -10.30 44.71 5.82
N GLU A 118 -11.46 44.49 6.43
CA GLU A 118 -11.94 45.27 7.60
C GLU A 118 -11.06 45.09 8.86
N GLN A 119 -10.06 44.19 8.84
CA GLN A 119 -9.10 43.97 9.93
C GLN A 119 -7.70 44.57 9.60
N GLY A 120 -7.46 45.03 8.37
CA GLY A 120 -6.21 45.63 7.92
C GLY A 120 -5.21 44.66 7.26
N ASN A 121 -5.61 43.41 6.98
CA ASN A 121 -4.79 42.47 6.21
C ASN A 121 -4.96 42.75 4.71
N GLN A 122 -3.95 42.45 3.88
CA GLN A 122 -4.11 42.45 2.42
C GLN A 122 -4.96 41.24 2.01
N PHE A 123 -5.82 41.41 1.00
CA PHE A 123 -6.59 40.30 0.44
C PHE A 123 -5.66 39.26 -0.22
N GLU A 124 -6.03 37.97 -0.16
CA GLU A 124 -5.19 36.85 -0.64
C GLU A 124 -5.02 36.77 -2.18
N ASP A 125 -5.76 37.58 -2.94
CA ASP A 125 -5.73 37.58 -4.40
C ASP A 125 -4.33 37.91 -4.96
N SER A 126 -3.72 36.97 -5.69
CA SER A 126 -2.30 37.08 -6.07
C SER A 126 -2.00 38.04 -7.22
N LYS A 127 -2.99 38.43 -8.05
CA LYS A 127 -2.94 39.57 -8.98
C LYS A 127 -4.33 40.18 -9.22
N THR A 128 -4.38 41.35 -9.85
CA THR A 128 -5.62 41.97 -10.38
C THR A 128 -5.48 42.41 -11.83
N GLY A 129 -6.44 41.98 -12.66
CA GLY A 129 -6.59 42.45 -14.03
C GLY A 129 -7.27 43.83 -14.07
N THR A 130 -6.97 44.62 -15.10
CA THR A 130 -7.50 45.98 -15.25
C THR A 130 -8.09 46.24 -16.63
N ALA A 131 -9.13 47.08 -16.66
CA ALA A 131 -9.65 47.67 -17.88
C ALA A 131 -9.78 49.19 -17.72
N MET A 132 -9.40 49.96 -18.73
CA MET A 132 -9.49 51.42 -18.70
C MET A 132 -10.09 51.97 -19.99
N PHE A 133 -10.85 53.06 -19.89
CA PHE A 133 -11.40 53.79 -21.05
C PHE A 133 -11.76 55.23 -20.67
N LYS A 134 -12.14 56.03 -21.67
CA LYS A 134 -12.54 57.43 -21.49
C LYS A 134 -13.90 57.70 -22.12
N LEU A 135 -14.76 58.41 -21.38
CA LEU A 135 -16.05 58.89 -21.85
C LEU A 135 -15.97 60.38 -22.21
N ARG A 136 -16.63 60.75 -23.31
CA ARG A 136 -16.82 62.16 -23.73
C ARG A 136 -17.68 62.96 -22.72
N PRO A 137 -17.73 64.31 -22.84
CA PRO A 137 -18.16 65.16 -21.73
C PRO A 137 -19.63 64.98 -21.30
N ILE A 138 -19.85 64.27 -20.19
CA ILE A 138 -21.16 64.11 -19.51
C ILE A 138 -21.46 65.36 -18.68
N LYS A 139 -22.74 65.72 -18.51
CA LYS A 139 -23.14 66.86 -17.65
C LYS A 139 -22.71 66.60 -16.19
N ARG A 140 -22.26 67.66 -15.50
CA ARG A 140 -21.97 67.61 -14.05
C ARG A 140 -23.25 67.43 -13.23
N GLY A 141 -23.15 66.65 -12.16
CA GLY A 141 -24.31 66.17 -11.39
C GLY A 141 -23.93 65.15 -10.32
N LYS A 142 -24.94 64.61 -9.63
CA LYS A 142 -24.81 63.42 -8.78
C LYS A 142 -25.52 62.25 -9.46
N TYR A 143 -24.85 61.11 -9.55
CA TYR A 143 -25.33 59.94 -10.29
C TYR A 143 -25.05 58.66 -9.49
N TYR A 144 -25.94 57.67 -9.63
CA TYR A 144 -25.55 56.28 -9.37
C TYR A 144 -25.01 55.69 -10.67
N ILE A 145 -23.93 54.90 -10.60
CA ILE A 145 -23.22 54.44 -11.78
C ILE A 145 -22.79 52.99 -11.57
N TYR A 146 -23.07 52.12 -12.55
CA TYR A 146 -22.80 50.67 -12.47
C TYR A 146 -22.07 50.14 -13.70
N ALA A 147 -21.26 49.12 -13.50
CA ALA A 147 -20.67 48.30 -14.55
C ALA A 147 -21.37 46.94 -14.60
N VAL A 148 -21.64 46.45 -15.81
CA VAL A 148 -22.18 45.11 -16.07
C VAL A 148 -21.36 44.45 -17.17
N ALA A 149 -20.78 43.29 -16.87
CA ALA A 149 -19.94 42.56 -17.81
C ALA A 149 -20.53 41.19 -18.17
N ASN A 150 -20.18 40.70 -19.37
CA ASN A 150 -20.58 39.41 -19.94
C ASN A 150 -22.09 39.23 -20.19
N MET A 151 -22.86 40.32 -20.29
CA MET A 151 -24.30 40.30 -20.57
C MET A 151 -24.71 40.98 -21.90
N GLY A 152 -23.75 41.16 -22.82
CA GLY A 152 -23.99 41.77 -24.13
C GLY A 152 -24.25 43.28 -24.05
N ASP A 153 -25.26 43.75 -24.79
CA ASP A 153 -25.69 45.16 -24.86
C ASP A 153 -26.83 45.51 -23.88
N LEU A 154 -27.32 44.51 -23.12
CA LEU A 154 -28.51 44.57 -22.26
C LEU A 154 -29.85 44.87 -22.98
N THR A 155 -29.93 44.80 -24.32
CA THR A 155 -31.17 45.08 -25.07
C THR A 155 -32.32 44.15 -24.67
N GLN A 156 -32.04 42.89 -24.31
CA GLN A 156 -33.04 41.95 -23.80
C GLN A 156 -33.64 42.33 -22.42
N TYR A 157 -32.99 43.24 -21.68
CA TYR A 157 -33.43 43.72 -20.36
C TYR A 157 -33.89 45.19 -20.37
N LYS A 158 -34.12 45.76 -21.58
CA LYS A 158 -34.36 47.20 -21.79
C LYS A 158 -35.39 47.83 -20.85
N ASP A 159 -36.48 47.13 -20.55
CA ASP A 159 -37.53 47.64 -19.65
C ASP A 159 -37.11 47.58 -18.17
N LYS A 160 -36.36 46.55 -17.77
CA LYS A 160 -35.81 46.40 -16.41
C LYS A 160 -34.75 47.44 -16.09
N ILE A 161 -33.80 47.69 -17.01
CA ILE A 161 -32.71 48.64 -16.79
C ILE A 161 -33.15 50.11 -16.70
N THR A 162 -34.44 50.43 -16.93
CA THR A 162 -34.98 51.78 -16.77
C THR A 162 -34.84 52.36 -15.35
N THR A 163 -34.68 51.49 -14.35
CA THR A 163 -34.46 51.86 -12.94
C THR A 163 -33.31 51.07 -12.32
N ARG A 164 -32.66 51.63 -11.29
CA ARG A 164 -31.60 50.94 -10.53
C ARG A 164 -32.08 49.60 -9.96
N GLU A 165 -33.24 49.59 -9.30
CA GLU A 165 -33.77 48.38 -8.68
C GLU A 165 -34.09 47.30 -9.72
N GLY A 166 -34.63 47.70 -10.89
CA GLY A 166 -34.87 46.80 -12.01
C GLY A 166 -33.58 46.22 -12.62
N LEU A 167 -32.48 46.97 -12.66
CA LEU A 167 -31.15 46.48 -13.03
C LEU A 167 -30.63 45.44 -12.03
N LYS A 168 -30.63 45.78 -10.74
CA LYS A 168 -30.11 44.89 -9.67
C LYS A 168 -30.94 43.60 -9.54
N ALA A 169 -32.24 43.66 -9.85
CA ALA A 169 -33.18 42.54 -9.91
C ALA A 169 -33.32 41.87 -11.29
N ILE A 170 -32.30 41.99 -12.17
CA ILE A 170 -32.16 41.06 -13.30
C ILE A 170 -31.82 39.68 -12.72
N SER A 171 -32.63 38.68 -13.07
CA SER A 171 -32.41 37.29 -12.67
C SER A 171 -31.58 36.59 -13.74
N LEU A 172 -30.41 36.13 -13.31
CA LEU A 172 -29.50 35.26 -14.06
C LEU A 172 -29.99 33.81 -13.88
N GLN A 173 -29.85 33.00 -14.92
CA GLN A 173 -30.14 31.56 -14.87
C GLN A 173 -28.81 30.80 -14.81
N TRP A 174 -28.76 29.66 -14.10
CA TRP A 174 -27.56 28.83 -14.04
C TRP A 174 -27.59 27.80 -15.17
N ASP A 175 -26.58 27.84 -16.05
CA ASP A 175 -26.34 26.80 -17.05
C ASP A 175 -25.48 25.69 -16.42
N PRO A 176 -25.99 24.46 -16.23
CA PRO A 176 -25.23 23.36 -15.64
C PRO A 176 -24.24 22.72 -16.63
N ASP A 177 -24.42 22.92 -17.93
CA ASP A 177 -23.65 22.26 -18.98
C ASP A 177 -22.49 23.15 -19.45
N ASP A 178 -22.75 24.41 -19.82
CA ASP A 178 -21.75 25.38 -20.29
C ASP A 178 -21.42 26.45 -19.23
N ILE A 179 -20.26 26.26 -18.58
CA ILE A 179 -19.75 27.19 -17.55
C ILE A 179 -19.45 28.59 -18.10
N SER A 180 -19.22 28.75 -19.41
CA SER A 180 -18.90 30.07 -19.99
C SER A 180 -20.09 31.03 -20.00
N GLN A 181 -21.32 30.52 -19.92
CA GLN A 181 -22.54 31.34 -19.81
C GLN A 181 -22.66 31.98 -18.43
N ASN A 182 -22.24 31.29 -17.35
CA ASN A 182 -22.31 31.77 -15.96
C ASN A 182 -21.17 32.75 -15.59
N SER A 183 -20.76 33.59 -16.54
CA SER A 183 -19.58 34.47 -16.42
C SER A 183 -19.92 35.93 -16.14
N GLU A 184 -21.17 36.25 -15.79
CA GLU A 184 -21.65 37.61 -15.56
C GLU A 184 -20.94 38.30 -14.39
N MET A 185 -20.69 39.60 -14.51
CA MET A 185 -20.09 40.42 -13.46
C MET A 185 -20.83 41.73 -13.26
N PHE A 186 -20.88 42.19 -12.01
CA PHE A 186 -21.50 43.45 -11.61
C PHE A 186 -20.52 44.29 -10.77
N GLY A 187 -20.56 45.61 -10.93
CA GLY A 187 -19.72 46.53 -10.16
C GLY A 187 -20.39 47.88 -9.92
N VAL A 188 -20.07 48.48 -8.78
CA VAL A 188 -20.49 49.85 -8.39
C VAL A 188 -19.30 50.79 -8.58
N PHE A 189 -19.53 52.02 -9.03
CA PHE A 189 -18.45 53.01 -9.21
C PHE A 189 -18.30 53.96 -8.01
N SER A 190 -17.04 54.29 -7.71
CA SER A 190 -16.59 55.21 -6.68
C SER A 190 -15.58 56.23 -7.25
N LEU A 191 -15.29 57.30 -6.50
CA LEU A 191 -14.27 58.31 -6.85
C LEU A 191 -12.84 57.87 -6.46
N THR A 192 -12.72 56.94 -5.52
CA THR A 192 -11.48 56.35 -5.02
C THR A 192 -11.55 54.82 -5.17
N PRO A 193 -10.43 54.10 -5.38
CA PRO A 193 -10.43 52.65 -5.29
C PRO A 193 -10.98 52.18 -3.94
N ASP A 194 -11.99 51.32 -3.99
CA ASP A 194 -12.61 50.69 -2.81
C ASP A 194 -13.25 49.38 -3.27
N ARG A 195 -12.79 48.24 -2.74
CA ARG A 195 -13.30 46.92 -3.09
C ARG A 195 -14.71 46.68 -2.56
N ASN A 196 -15.12 47.39 -1.51
CA ASN A 196 -16.42 47.34 -0.84
C ASN A 196 -17.28 48.60 -1.08
N ALA A 197 -17.01 49.34 -2.17
CA ALA A 197 -17.68 50.60 -2.52
C ALA A 197 -19.21 50.56 -2.30
N PRO A 198 -19.77 51.46 -1.46
CA PRO A 198 -21.21 51.47 -1.17
C PRO A 198 -22.04 51.92 -2.37
N ASP A 199 -23.32 51.53 -2.38
CA ASP A 199 -24.31 51.86 -3.43
C ASP A 199 -24.83 53.30 -3.32
N ASP A 200 -23.90 54.26 -3.41
CA ASP A 200 -24.06 55.68 -3.08
C ASP A 200 -23.95 56.63 -4.29
N LEU A 201 -24.31 57.90 -4.08
CA LEU A 201 -24.27 58.94 -5.12
C LEU A 201 -22.85 59.48 -5.40
N VAL A 202 -22.33 59.17 -6.58
CA VAL A 202 -21.08 59.73 -7.12
C VAL A 202 -21.29 61.19 -7.55
N THR A 203 -20.52 62.11 -6.98
CA THR A 203 -20.57 63.53 -7.36
C THR A 203 -19.53 63.87 -8.43
N ILE A 204 -20.00 64.33 -9.59
CA ILE A 204 -19.17 64.75 -10.73
C ILE A 204 -19.19 66.28 -10.80
N ASN A 205 -18.22 66.93 -10.14
CA ASN A 205 -18.12 68.40 -10.00
C ASN A 205 -16.94 69.02 -10.79
N SER A 206 -15.88 68.24 -11.07
CA SER A 206 -14.65 68.66 -11.77
C SER A 206 -14.76 68.57 -13.30
N PRO A 207 -13.98 69.36 -14.09
CA PRO A 207 -13.87 69.18 -15.55
C PRO A 207 -13.30 67.82 -15.98
N GLY A 208 -12.53 67.17 -15.11
CA GLY A 208 -12.00 65.82 -15.30
C GLY A 208 -12.16 65.02 -14.01
N VAL A 209 -12.77 63.85 -14.10
CA VAL A 209 -13.02 62.95 -12.96
C VAL A 209 -12.50 61.57 -13.30
N GLN A 210 -11.83 60.92 -12.33
CA GLN A 210 -11.50 59.50 -12.39
C GLN A 210 -12.62 58.72 -11.69
N LEU A 211 -13.07 57.64 -12.30
CA LEU A 211 -14.01 56.69 -11.71
C LEU A 211 -13.34 55.33 -11.58
N HIS A 212 -13.51 54.70 -10.43
CA HIS A 212 -13.04 53.35 -10.13
C HIS A 212 -14.23 52.43 -9.92
N SER A 213 -14.17 51.17 -10.34
CA SER A 213 -15.12 50.13 -9.93
C SER A 213 -14.45 48.77 -9.85
N TRP A 214 -14.84 47.98 -8.86
CA TRP A 214 -14.49 46.56 -8.79
C TRP A 214 -15.62 45.72 -9.38
N LEU A 215 -15.28 44.86 -10.34
CA LEU A 215 -16.21 43.90 -10.95
C LEU A 215 -16.19 42.59 -10.17
N ARG A 216 -17.34 42.25 -9.56
CA ARG A 216 -17.56 40.98 -8.87
C ARG A 216 -18.38 40.06 -9.78
N ARG A 217 -17.90 38.83 -10.00
CA ARG A 217 -18.66 37.76 -10.66
C ARG A 217 -19.95 37.44 -9.90
N ALA A 218 -20.99 37.01 -10.60
CA ALA A 218 -22.21 36.45 -9.98
C ALA A 218 -21.98 35.04 -9.42
N ALA A 219 -21.08 34.28 -10.05
CA ALA A 219 -20.65 32.97 -9.62
C ALA A 219 -19.45 33.01 -8.65
N SER A 220 -19.31 31.92 -7.91
CA SER A 220 -18.21 31.58 -6.99
C SER A 220 -17.70 30.18 -7.31
N LYS A 221 -16.57 29.77 -6.71
CA LYS A 221 -15.99 28.45 -6.91
C LYS A 221 -15.50 27.81 -5.62
N VAL A 222 -15.52 26.48 -5.55
CA VAL A 222 -14.90 25.70 -4.48
C VAL A 222 -13.85 24.74 -5.05
N THR A 223 -12.76 24.58 -4.30
CA THR A 223 -11.69 23.60 -4.49
C THR A 223 -11.56 22.78 -3.21
N VAL A 224 -11.35 21.47 -3.33
CA VAL A 224 -11.40 20.54 -2.19
C VAL A 224 -10.12 19.72 -2.13
N ALA A 225 -9.39 19.82 -1.01
CA ALA A 225 -8.16 19.09 -0.73
C ALA A 225 -8.31 18.21 0.52
N PHE A 226 -7.34 17.32 0.76
CA PHE A 226 -7.40 16.28 1.79
C PHE A 226 -6.16 16.28 2.68
N ASP A 227 -6.34 15.99 3.97
CA ASP A 227 -5.27 15.95 4.97
C ASP A 227 -5.51 14.81 5.98
N GLY A 228 -4.75 13.74 5.83
CA GLY A 228 -4.75 12.53 6.65
C GLY A 228 -3.80 12.56 7.85
N SER A 229 -3.06 13.66 8.08
CA SER A 229 -2.04 13.73 9.15
C SER A 229 -2.60 13.60 10.58
N GLY A 230 -3.92 13.64 10.74
CA GLY A 230 -4.62 13.37 12.00
C GLY A 230 -5.08 11.93 12.20
N LEU A 231 -4.90 11.02 11.23
CA LEU A 231 -5.38 9.64 11.28
C LEU A 231 -4.49 8.72 12.13
N TYR A 232 -5.03 7.58 12.57
CA TYR A 232 -4.22 6.45 13.05
C TYR A 232 -3.68 5.63 11.87
N ALA A 233 -2.45 5.11 11.97
CA ALA A 233 -1.73 4.43 10.86
C ALA A 233 -2.49 3.24 10.23
N ASN A 234 -3.38 2.60 10.98
CA ASN A 234 -4.23 1.51 10.51
C ASN A 234 -5.44 1.94 9.65
N VAL A 235 -5.60 3.24 9.34
CA VAL A 235 -6.74 3.81 8.61
C VAL A 235 -6.37 4.17 7.17
N GLN A 236 -7.21 3.77 6.22
CA GLN A 236 -7.12 4.12 4.81
C GLN A 236 -8.47 4.64 4.32
N ILE A 237 -8.47 5.79 3.65
CA ILE A 237 -9.67 6.39 3.05
C ILE A 237 -9.45 6.53 1.54
N TYR A 238 -10.27 5.83 0.76
CA TYR A 238 -10.20 5.76 -0.71
C TYR A 238 -11.32 6.65 -1.30
N ILE A 239 -11.00 7.90 -1.63
CA ILE A 239 -11.99 8.84 -2.21
C ILE A 239 -12.34 8.43 -3.64
N GLU A 240 -13.62 8.43 -4.00
CA GLU A 240 -14.11 8.26 -5.36
C GLU A 240 -14.38 9.60 -6.05
N ASN A 241 -15.15 10.46 -5.39
CA ASN A 241 -15.82 11.58 -6.06
C ASN A 241 -16.06 12.75 -5.09
N VAL A 242 -16.01 13.97 -5.63
CA VAL A 242 -16.37 15.21 -4.94
C VAL A 242 -17.49 15.87 -5.74
N ILE A 243 -18.64 16.09 -5.12
CA ILE A 243 -19.84 16.68 -5.74
C ILE A 243 -20.19 17.98 -5.00
N LEU A 244 -20.56 19.01 -5.75
CA LEU A 244 -21.21 20.18 -5.17
C LEU A 244 -22.73 20.00 -5.23
N LYS A 245 -23.38 20.05 -4.07
CA LYS A 245 -24.80 19.76 -3.90
C LYS A 245 -25.56 21.04 -3.54
N ASP A 246 -26.83 21.09 -3.92
CA ASP A 246 -27.75 22.19 -3.60
C ASP A 246 -27.25 23.56 -4.08
N ILE A 247 -26.96 23.67 -5.38
CA ILE A 247 -26.54 24.92 -6.04
C ILE A 247 -27.76 25.75 -6.49
N PRO A 248 -27.73 27.10 -6.46
CA PRO A 248 -28.88 27.92 -6.86
C PRO A 248 -29.16 27.85 -8.36
N LYS A 249 -30.42 27.64 -8.76
CA LYS A 249 -30.85 27.71 -10.17
C LYS A 249 -30.73 29.11 -10.76
N THR A 250 -30.87 30.12 -9.90
CA THR A 250 -30.94 31.53 -10.29
C THR A 250 -30.13 32.39 -9.34
N CYS A 251 -29.54 33.46 -9.87
CA CYS A 251 -28.95 34.54 -9.08
C CYS A 251 -29.60 35.87 -9.46
N SER A 252 -29.39 36.91 -8.66
CA SER A 252 -29.71 38.29 -9.06
C SER A 252 -28.44 39.10 -9.30
N LEU A 253 -28.44 39.91 -10.36
CA LEU A 253 -27.26 40.62 -10.85
C LEU A 253 -26.60 41.51 -9.78
N GLY A 254 -27.40 42.21 -8.96
CA GLY A 254 -26.89 43.18 -7.99
C GLY A 254 -27.54 43.17 -6.60
N ASN A 255 -28.56 42.33 -6.33
CA ASN A 255 -29.11 42.13 -4.99
C ASN A 255 -28.64 40.77 -4.39
N PRO A 256 -28.56 40.64 -3.06
CA PRO A 256 -28.22 39.37 -2.39
C PRO A 256 -29.16 38.23 -2.80
N ASN A 257 -28.60 37.05 -3.04
CA ASN A 257 -29.36 35.89 -3.52
C ASN A 257 -29.74 34.92 -2.39
N THR A 258 -31.03 34.73 -2.17
CA THR A 258 -31.60 33.88 -1.12
C THR A 258 -32.54 32.83 -1.74
N PRO A 259 -32.02 31.73 -2.32
CA PRO A 259 -32.84 30.68 -2.91
C PRO A 259 -33.67 29.94 -1.85
N GLY A 260 -34.84 29.43 -2.25
CA GLY A 260 -35.75 28.64 -1.42
C GLY A 260 -36.67 29.42 -0.48
N LEU A 261 -36.40 30.70 -0.23
CA LEU A 261 -37.32 31.58 0.49
C LEU A 261 -38.49 31.96 -0.43
N VAL A 262 -39.64 31.32 -0.19
CA VAL A 262 -40.93 31.62 -0.84
C VAL A 262 -41.48 32.95 -0.30
N SER A 263 -42.19 33.70 -1.14
CA SER A 263 -42.91 34.91 -0.74
C SER A 263 -44.07 34.62 0.23
N GLU A 264 -44.64 35.66 0.83
CA GLU A 264 -45.63 35.59 1.93
C GLU A 264 -46.97 34.89 1.59
N ASP A 265 -47.15 34.44 0.34
CA ASP A 265 -48.29 33.63 -0.12
C ASP A 265 -48.18 32.19 0.41
N VAL A 266 -48.74 31.94 1.60
CA VAL A 266 -48.81 30.60 2.20
C VAL A 266 -49.59 29.66 1.24
N PRO A 267 -48.98 28.55 0.78
CA PRO A 267 -49.66 27.60 -0.10
C PRO A 267 -50.83 26.91 0.62
N ASP A 268 -51.87 26.57 -0.15
CA ASP A 268 -53.08 25.91 0.32
C ASP A 268 -52.73 24.57 1.01
N PRO A 269 -53.15 24.30 2.26
CA PRO A 269 -52.90 23.03 2.93
C PRO A 269 -53.35 21.78 2.14
N ASP A 270 -54.39 21.90 1.31
CA ASP A 270 -54.83 20.81 0.42
C ASP A 270 -53.81 20.48 -0.69
N SER A 271 -52.77 21.30 -0.89
CA SER A 271 -51.66 21.02 -1.82
C SER A 271 -50.48 20.27 -1.17
N TYR A 272 -50.50 20.03 0.14
CA TYR A 272 -49.35 19.45 0.84
C TYR A 272 -49.29 17.93 0.61
N LYS A 273 -48.07 17.37 0.63
CA LYS A 273 -47.87 15.90 0.53
C LYS A 273 -48.43 15.14 1.73
N ASP A 274 -48.64 15.84 2.84
CA ASP A 274 -49.17 15.38 4.11
C ASP A 274 -49.93 16.55 4.77
N PRO A 275 -51.21 16.41 5.14
CA PRO A 275 -52.01 17.50 5.73
C PRO A 275 -51.48 18.03 7.07
N ASP A 276 -50.67 17.27 7.81
CA ASP A 276 -50.12 17.69 9.11
C ASP A 276 -48.80 18.50 8.96
N TRP A 277 -48.30 18.71 7.74
CA TRP A 277 -47.08 19.49 7.49
C TRP A 277 -47.29 21.00 7.68
N LYS A 278 -46.26 21.66 8.20
CA LYS A 278 -46.19 23.13 8.24
C LYS A 278 -45.77 23.71 6.87
N PRO A 279 -46.09 24.99 6.55
CA PRO A 279 -45.66 25.65 5.31
C PRO A 279 -44.14 25.59 5.10
N GLU A 280 -43.33 25.70 6.16
CA GLU A 280 -41.88 25.63 6.12
C GLU A 280 -41.35 24.22 5.79
N MET A 281 -42.15 23.17 6.01
CA MET A 281 -41.83 21.79 5.66
C MET A 281 -42.20 21.50 4.20
N HIS A 282 -43.36 21.98 3.76
CA HIS A 282 -43.76 21.96 2.36
C HIS A 282 -42.69 22.60 1.46
N ALA A 283 -42.29 23.83 1.77
CA ALA A 283 -41.29 24.59 1.02
C ALA A 283 -39.93 23.88 0.91
N ARG A 284 -39.46 23.21 1.99
CA ARG A 284 -38.23 22.38 1.94
C ARG A 284 -38.34 21.27 0.91
N SER A 285 -39.49 20.59 0.85
CA SER A 285 -39.73 19.46 -0.05
C SER A 285 -39.84 19.88 -1.52
N GLU A 286 -40.08 21.17 -1.80
CA GLU A 286 -40.18 21.76 -3.13
C GLU A 286 -38.90 22.51 -3.57
N ARG A 287 -37.82 22.45 -2.78
CA ARG A 287 -36.56 23.16 -3.07
C ARG A 287 -35.98 22.90 -4.46
N TYR A 288 -36.22 21.71 -5.03
CA TYR A 288 -35.77 21.34 -6.37
C TYR A 288 -36.80 21.59 -7.48
N THR A 289 -38.08 21.81 -7.16
CA THR A 289 -39.14 22.12 -8.14
C THR A 289 -39.33 23.63 -8.31
N ALA A 290 -39.15 24.43 -7.24
CA ALA A 290 -39.24 25.88 -7.26
C ALA A 290 -38.34 26.55 -8.32
N SER A 291 -38.76 27.71 -8.83
CA SER A 291 -38.01 28.52 -9.82
C SER A 291 -36.79 29.21 -9.18
N ASN A 292 -37.00 29.97 -8.10
CA ASN A 292 -35.95 30.43 -7.17
C ASN A 292 -35.46 29.27 -6.26
N GLY A 293 -35.27 28.10 -6.85
CA GLY A 293 -34.90 26.86 -6.17
C GLY A 293 -33.45 26.47 -6.39
N LEU A 294 -33.16 25.19 -6.18
CA LEU A 294 -31.84 24.59 -6.26
C LEU A 294 -31.80 23.49 -7.32
N TYR A 295 -30.63 23.26 -7.92
CA TYR A 295 -30.29 21.95 -8.49
C TYR A 295 -29.71 21.08 -7.36
N SER A 296 -30.18 19.84 -7.26
CA SER A 296 -29.73 18.88 -6.23
C SER A 296 -28.25 18.51 -6.38
N GLU A 297 -27.73 18.56 -7.60
CA GLU A 297 -26.35 18.25 -7.96
C GLU A 297 -25.86 19.26 -8.98
N GLY A 298 -24.66 19.79 -8.76
CA GLY A 298 -23.87 20.50 -9.76
C GLY A 298 -22.85 19.56 -10.42
N LYS A 299 -21.78 20.14 -10.95
CA LYS A 299 -20.65 19.35 -11.47
C LYS A 299 -19.95 18.57 -10.34
N SER A 300 -19.19 17.55 -10.76
CA SER A 300 -18.41 16.68 -9.87
C SER A 300 -16.98 16.49 -10.38
N ILE A 301 -16.06 16.20 -9.47
CA ILE A 301 -14.65 15.90 -9.72
C ILE A 301 -14.40 14.46 -9.26
N LYS A 302 -14.15 13.56 -10.22
CA LYS A 302 -13.92 12.13 -9.97
C LYS A 302 -12.43 11.89 -9.78
N ILE A 303 -12.06 11.39 -8.61
CA ILE A 303 -10.67 11.09 -8.23
C ILE A 303 -10.22 9.77 -8.85
N GLN A 304 -11.08 8.74 -8.77
CA GLN A 304 -10.82 7.40 -9.29
C GLN A 304 -12.12 6.58 -9.35
N LYS A 305 -12.05 5.37 -9.90
CA LYS A 305 -13.12 4.38 -9.84
C LYS A 305 -12.67 3.16 -9.04
N LEU A 306 -13.37 2.85 -7.95
CA LEU A 306 -13.08 1.66 -7.14
C LEU A 306 -13.57 0.37 -7.83
N PRO A 307 -12.99 -0.79 -7.47
CA PRO A 307 -13.34 -2.08 -8.05
C PRO A 307 -14.66 -2.62 -7.49
N ALA A 308 -15.39 -3.39 -8.30
CA ALA A 308 -16.61 -4.07 -7.85
C ALA A 308 -16.32 -5.22 -6.86
N ASP A 309 -15.11 -5.78 -6.89
CA ASP A 309 -14.60 -6.66 -5.84
C ASP A 309 -13.59 -5.87 -4.99
N LEU A 310 -14.03 -5.45 -3.81
CA LEU A 310 -13.24 -4.64 -2.88
C LEU A 310 -12.07 -5.41 -2.25
N SER A 311 -11.96 -6.74 -2.43
CA SER A 311 -10.81 -7.53 -1.96
C SER A 311 -9.50 -7.25 -2.71
N VAL A 312 -9.52 -6.45 -3.78
CA VAL A 312 -8.30 -5.96 -4.45
C VAL A 312 -7.90 -4.54 -4.01
N LEU A 313 -8.72 -3.88 -3.19
CA LEU A 313 -8.48 -2.53 -2.68
C LEU A 313 -7.32 -2.54 -1.68
N THR A 314 -6.19 -1.96 -2.09
CA THR A 314 -4.90 -2.02 -1.37
C THR A 314 -4.08 -0.76 -1.66
N PRO A 315 -3.23 -0.30 -0.72
CA PRO A 315 -2.39 0.89 -0.90
C PRO A 315 -1.45 0.84 -2.12
N GLU A 316 -0.89 -0.34 -2.42
CA GLU A 316 -0.02 -0.55 -3.60
C GLU A 316 -0.78 -0.31 -4.93
N ASN A 317 -2.12 -0.27 -4.92
CA ASN A 317 -2.96 -0.26 -6.12
C ASN A 317 -3.86 0.97 -6.32
N TYR A 318 -4.35 1.62 -5.27
CA TYR A 318 -5.35 2.70 -5.37
C TYR A 318 -4.91 4.00 -4.69
N ILE A 319 -5.46 5.13 -5.15
CA ILE A 319 -5.23 6.43 -4.53
C ILE A 319 -5.98 6.45 -3.20
N HIS A 320 -5.33 6.88 -2.13
CA HIS A 320 -5.93 6.91 -0.80
C HIS A 320 -5.25 7.94 0.11
N ILE A 321 -5.81 8.08 1.31
CA ILE A 321 -5.31 8.93 2.39
C ILE A 321 -5.05 8.06 3.62
N CYS A 322 -3.86 8.19 4.20
CA CYS A 322 -3.41 7.56 5.46
C CYS A 322 -2.50 8.54 6.22
N ASN A 323 -2.03 8.20 7.43
CA ASN A 323 -1.04 9.04 8.16
C ASN A 323 0.42 8.64 7.85
N ASP A 324 0.64 7.54 7.13
CA ASP A 324 1.98 7.04 6.85
C ASP A 324 2.56 7.77 5.61
N LEU A 325 2.34 7.27 4.39
CA LEU A 325 3.00 7.74 3.17
C LEU A 325 2.14 8.65 2.27
N HIS A 326 0.83 8.75 2.52
CA HIS A 326 -0.14 9.38 1.62
C HIS A 326 -1.01 10.44 2.32
N ARG A 327 -0.40 11.29 3.15
CA ARG A 327 -1.11 12.26 4.00
C ARG A 327 -1.98 13.24 3.22
N TYR A 328 -1.57 13.66 2.03
CA TYR A 328 -2.28 14.66 1.23
C TYR A 328 -2.98 14.08 -0.01
N MET A 329 -3.39 12.81 0.09
CA MET A 329 -3.94 11.96 -0.98
C MET A 329 -2.93 11.55 -2.05
N GLY A 330 -2.64 10.26 -2.13
CA GLY A 330 -1.55 9.76 -2.98
C GLY A 330 -1.56 8.25 -3.26
N LYS A 331 -0.48 7.79 -3.88
CA LYS A 331 -0.18 6.37 -4.15
C LYS A 331 1.31 6.20 -4.47
N GLY A 332 1.95 5.18 -3.89
CA GLY A 332 3.33 4.80 -4.22
C GLY A 332 4.33 5.63 -3.43
N GLU A 333 5.17 6.40 -4.12
CA GLU A 333 6.11 7.36 -3.48
C GLU A 333 5.52 8.79 -3.46
N GLU A 334 4.32 9.00 -4.03
CA GLU A 334 3.70 10.30 -4.22
C GLU A 334 2.50 10.46 -3.26
N GLY A 335 2.54 11.42 -2.33
CA GLY A 335 1.37 11.71 -1.46
C GLY A 335 1.62 12.44 -0.15
N ASP A 336 2.88 12.52 0.31
CA ASP A 336 3.25 13.23 1.55
C ASP A 336 3.71 14.68 1.31
N GLU A 337 3.66 15.16 0.06
CA GLU A 337 4.05 16.53 -0.27
C GLU A 337 2.96 17.54 0.12
N GLN A 338 3.23 18.38 1.12
CA GLN A 338 2.32 19.44 1.58
C GLN A 338 1.89 20.40 0.44
N ASP A 339 2.70 20.54 -0.60
CA ASP A 339 2.39 21.30 -1.81
C ASP A 339 1.22 20.72 -2.63
N ILE A 340 0.79 19.47 -2.40
CA ILE A 340 -0.42 18.91 -3.03
C ILE A 340 -1.68 19.70 -2.62
N ILE A 341 -1.76 20.15 -1.36
CA ILE A 341 -2.84 21.04 -0.90
C ILE A 341 -2.74 22.41 -1.58
N THR A 342 -1.54 23.00 -1.61
CA THR A 342 -1.27 24.29 -2.26
C THR A 342 -1.67 24.28 -3.74
N ASN A 343 -1.31 23.22 -4.46
CA ASN A 343 -1.65 23.02 -5.88
C ASN A 343 -3.15 22.74 -6.10
N THR A 344 -3.81 22.03 -5.19
CA THR A 344 -5.26 21.77 -5.27
C THR A 344 -6.09 23.05 -4.99
N HIS A 345 -5.58 23.97 -4.17
CA HIS A 345 -6.20 25.27 -3.90
C HIS A 345 -5.71 26.42 -4.82
N ALA A 346 -4.89 26.11 -5.82
CA ALA A 346 -4.42 27.07 -6.83
C ALA A 346 -5.57 27.62 -7.70
N HIS A 347 -5.49 28.89 -8.12
CA HIS A 347 -6.55 29.56 -8.90
C HIS A 347 -7.10 28.76 -10.09
N LYS A 348 -6.19 28.14 -10.85
CA LYS A 348 -6.46 27.45 -12.11
C LYS A 348 -6.84 25.98 -11.92
N ALA A 349 -6.75 25.45 -10.70
CA ALA A 349 -7.10 24.07 -10.39
C ALA A 349 -8.56 23.76 -10.78
N GLN A 350 -8.83 22.49 -11.06
CA GLN A 350 -10.19 22.00 -11.31
C GLN A 350 -11.11 22.42 -10.16
N SER A 351 -12.16 23.14 -10.50
CA SER A 351 -13.03 23.84 -9.55
C SER A 351 -14.49 23.47 -9.78
N LEU A 352 -15.30 23.51 -8.72
CA LEU A 352 -16.75 23.39 -8.80
C LEU A 352 -17.36 24.79 -8.64
N PHE A 353 -17.99 25.28 -9.70
CA PHE A 353 -18.61 26.61 -9.73
C PHE A 353 -20.11 26.57 -9.37
N PHE A 354 -20.62 27.68 -8.83
CA PHE A 354 -22.01 27.85 -8.41
C PHE A 354 -22.37 29.33 -8.20
N TYR A 355 -23.65 29.68 -8.15
CA TYR A 355 -24.12 31.03 -7.80
C TYR A 355 -24.22 31.27 -6.29
N GLU A 356 -24.27 32.56 -5.91
CA GLU A 356 -24.43 33.03 -4.54
C GLU A 356 -25.63 32.41 -3.80
N ASN A 357 -25.44 32.07 -2.53
CA ASN A 357 -26.46 31.48 -1.66
C ASN A 357 -26.35 32.00 -0.21
N MET A 358 -27.14 33.01 0.15
CA MET A 358 -27.04 33.73 1.42
C MET A 358 -28.04 33.18 2.46
N GLN A 359 -27.72 32.05 3.11
CA GLN A 359 -28.63 31.43 4.10
C GLN A 359 -28.49 31.99 5.53
N GLY A 360 -27.62 32.97 5.77
CA GLY A 360 -27.39 33.58 7.08
C GLY A 360 -26.67 32.66 8.07
N LYS A 361 -26.64 33.06 9.36
CA LYS A 361 -26.09 32.21 10.43
C LYS A 361 -27.07 31.12 10.86
N GLY A 362 -26.56 29.96 11.24
CA GLY A 362 -27.31 28.77 11.63
C GLY A 362 -26.73 28.08 12.87
N LYS A 363 -26.94 26.76 12.99
CA LYS A 363 -26.35 25.93 14.04
C LYS A 363 -24.85 25.69 13.82
N SER A 364 -24.22 24.99 14.76
CA SER A 364 -22.85 24.50 14.61
C SER A 364 -22.77 23.50 13.46
N LYS A 365 -21.81 23.66 12.53
CA LYS A 365 -21.52 22.72 11.42
C LYS A 365 -20.92 21.38 11.86
N LYS A 366 -20.58 21.26 13.15
CA LYS A 366 -20.02 20.04 13.75
C LYS A 366 -21.14 19.05 14.05
N GLN A 367 -20.94 17.79 13.67
CA GLN A 367 -21.83 16.68 14.00
C GLN A 367 -21.80 16.31 15.50
N SER A 368 -20.72 16.65 16.20
CA SER A 368 -20.57 16.53 17.65
C SER A 368 -19.91 17.78 18.26
N GLN A 369 -20.53 18.39 19.28
CA GLN A 369 -19.89 19.47 20.04
C GLN A 369 -18.88 18.97 21.08
N ASN A 370 -19.04 17.74 21.60
CA ASN A 370 -18.16 17.18 22.64
C ASN A 370 -17.07 16.23 22.09
N GLY A 371 -17.16 15.83 20.81
CA GLY A 371 -16.24 14.89 20.17
C GLY A 371 -16.45 13.43 20.55
N VAL A 372 -17.62 13.08 21.09
CA VAL A 372 -17.95 11.73 21.59
C VAL A 372 -19.36 11.31 21.16
N ASP A 373 -20.36 12.15 21.40
CA ASP A 373 -21.77 11.90 21.07
C ASP A 373 -22.18 12.71 19.84
N ILE A 374 -22.94 12.12 18.92
CA ILE A 374 -23.52 12.85 17.78
C ILE A 374 -24.72 13.66 18.28
N ASP A 375 -24.73 14.98 18.03
CA ASP A 375 -25.77 15.89 18.55
C ASP A 375 -27.15 15.60 17.92
N TYR A 376 -27.16 15.10 16.68
CA TYR A 376 -28.34 14.79 15.88
C TYR A 376 -28.13 13.48 15.08
N PRO A 377 -28.34 12.30 15.68
CA PRO A 377 -28.06 11.01 15.04
C PRO A 377 -29.06 10.64 13.94
N ASP A 378 -30.33 11.05 14.07
CA ASP A 378 -31.41 10.77 13.12
C ASP A 378 -31.91 12.06 12.41
N PRO A 379 -31.10 12.69 11.52
CA PRO A 379 -31.46 13.94 10.86
C PRO A 379 -32.48 13.72 9.73
N ASP A 380 -33.76 13.84 10.07
CA ASP A 380 -34.89 13.73 9.13
C ASP A 380 -35.23 15.09 8.47
N GLU A 381 -35.30 15.11 7.13
CA GLU A 381 -35.74 16.26 6.32
C GLU A 381 -37.17 16.70 6.65
N GLN A 382 -38.05 15.73 6.96
CA GLN A 382 -39.49 15.91 7.19
C GLN A 382 -39.81 16.27 8.65
N LYS A 383 -38.80 16.58 9.47
CA LYS A 383 -38.96 16.87 10.89
C LYS A 383 -38.26 18.16 11.29
N GLU A 384 -39.02 19.08 11.88
CA GLU A 384 -38.46 20.30 12.46
C GLU A 384 -37.60 19.97 13.70
N GLY A 385 -36.47 20.67 13.87
CA GLY A 385 -35.57 20.44 15.00
C GLY A 385 -34.68 19.19 14.91
N SER A 386 -34.73 18.45 13.79
CA SER A 386 -33.97 17.20 13.58
C SER A 386 -32.45 17.38 13.40
N GLY A 387 -31.97 18.62 13.23
CA GLY A 387 -30.58 18.91 12.85
C GLY A 387 -30.28 18.71 11.36
N TRP A 388 -31.25 18.29 10.53
CA TRP A 388 -31.04 18.10 9.09
C TRP A 388 -30.51 19.38 8.41
N LYS A 389 -29.33 19.24 7.78
CA LYS A 389 -28.54 20.32 7.18
C LYS A 389 -28.34 21.55 8.09
N ASP A 390 -28.11 21.33 9.38
CA ASP A 390 -27.89 22.40 10.38
C ASP A 390 -29.04 23.43 10.47
N GLU A 391 -30.26 23.00 10.11
CA GLU A 391 -31.46 23.84 9.94
C GLU A 391 -31.33 24.88 8.81
N LYS A 392 -30.41 24.66 7.87
CA LYS A 392 -30.22 25.44 6.63
C LYS A 392 -30.58 24.59 5.41
N PRO A 393 -31.89 24.30 5.20
CA PRO A 393 -32.35 23.36 4.19
C PRO A 393 -31.89 23.71 2.77
N TYR A 394 -31.75 25.00 2.44
CA TYR A 394 -31.33 25.46 1.12
C TYR A 394 -29.83 25.78 0.99
N GLY A 395 -29.00 25.52 2.02
CA GLY A 395 -27.56 25.81 1.97
C GLY A 395 -26.81 24.87 1.03
N THR A 396 -25.91 25.43 0.21
CA THR A 396 -25.01 24.68 -0.68
C THR A 396 -23.95 23.94 0.14
N TYR A 397 -23.64 22.70 -0.23
CA TYR A 397 -22.67 21.87 0.48
C TYR A 397 -21.80 21.04 -0.45
N VAL A 398 -20.58 20.75 -0.01
CA VAL A 398 -19.71 19.76 -0.64
C VAL A 398 -20.06 18.40 -0.08
N GLU A 399 -20.18 17.41 -0.96
CA GLU A 399 -20.34 15.98 -0.65
C GLU A 399 -19.14 15.21 -1.22
N VAL A 400 -18.40 14.51 -0.38
CA VAL A 400 -17.27 13.66 -0.76
C VAL A 400 -17.63 12.21 -0.49
N THR A 401 -17.60 11.35 -1.50
CA THR A 401 -17.89 9.91 -1.37
C THR A 401 -16.64 9.08 -1.57
N GLY A 402 -16.52 7.99 -0.80
CA GLY A 402 -15.42 7.04 -0.93
C GLY A 402 -15.64 5.76 -0.12
N TYR A 403 -14.57 5.02 0.09
CA TYR A 403 -14.56 3.80 0.90
C TYR A 403 -13.57 3.92 2.06
N TYR A 404 -14.05 3.65 3.27
CA TYR A 404 -13.26 3.59 4.51
C TYR A 404 -12.80 2.15 4.77
N ARG A 405 -11.52 1.97 5.13
CA ARG A 405 -10.95 0.67 5.54
C ARG A 405 -10.05 0.89 6.75
N CYS A 406 -10.48 0.37 7.90
CA CYS A 406 -9.66 0.24 9.10
C CYS A 406 -9.13 -1.19 9.24
N THR A 407 -7.84 -1.31 9.58
CA THR A 407 -7.13 -2.59 9.76
C THR A 407 -6.68 -2.83 11.21
N ALA A 408 -7.24 -2.08 12.17
CA ALA A 408 -6.90 -2.20 13.59
C ALA A 408 -7.28 -3.57 14.17
N ALA A 409 -6.47 -4.09 15.08
CA ALA A 409 -6.74 -5.33 15.81
C ALA A 409 -7.55 -5.08 17.10
N ASN A 410 -8.59 -4.24 17.03
CA ASN A 410 -9.37 -3.79 18.18
C ASN A 410 -10.86 -3.51 17.80
N GLU A 411 -11.61 -2.93 18.73
CA GLU A 411 -13.00 -2.45 18.57
C GLU A 411 -13.28 -1.57 17.33
N HIS A 412 -12.27 -0.91 16.76
CA HIS A 412 -12.44 -0.01 15.62
C HIS A 412 -12.22 -0.69 14.26
N VAL A 413 -12.09 -2.03 14.21
CA VAL A 413 -12.06 -2.76 12.94
C VAL A 413 -13.38 -2.57 12.19
N GLY A 414 -13.31 -2.11 10.94
CA GLY A 414 -14.47 -1.75 10.15
C GLY A 414 -14.08 -1.36 8.73
N ALA A 415 -14.98 -1.57 7.78
CA ALA A 415 -14.81 -1.14 6.40
C ALA A 415 -16.17 -0.96 5.73
N GLY A 416 -16.33 0.06 4.90
CA GLY A 416 -17.60 0.36 4.24
C GLY A 416 -17.57 1.65 3.40
N PRO A 417 -18.61 1.90 2.59
CA PRO A 417 -18.82 3.20 1.97
C PRO A 417 -18.88 4.29 3.04
N ILE A 418 -18.27 5.44 2.77
CA ILE A 418 -18.29 6.60 3.66
C ILE A 418 -18.55 7.86 2.85
N LYS A 419 -19.29 8.80 3.44
CA LYS A 419 -19.55 10.10 2.85
C LYS A 419 -19.27 11.20 3.88
N PHE A 420 -18.57 12.24 3.44
CA PHE A 420 -18.32 13.46 4.21
C PHE A 420 -19.12 14.60 3.59
N ARG A 421 -19.87 15.35 4.40
CA ARG A 421 -20.63 16.53 3.96
C ARG A 421 -20.14 17.77 4.70
N PHE A 422 -20.02 18.88 3.98
CA PHE A 422 -19.63 20.17 4.56
C PHE A 422 -20.41 21.33 3.96
N MET A 423 -21.18 22.02 4.81
CA MET A 423 -21.99 23.18 4.44
C MET A 423 -21.10 24.41 4.18
N LEU A 424 -21.18 25.01 3.00
CA LEU A 424 -20.35 26.16 2.62
C LEU A 424 -20.82 27.47 3.32
N GLY A 425 -19.89 28.40 3.49
CA GLY A 425 -20.12 29.73 4.07
C GLY A 425 -18.81 30.42 4.43
N GLN A 426 -18.88 31.60 5.07
CA GLN A 426 -17.70 32.42 5.40
C GLN A 426 -16.87 31.87 6.57
N ASP A 427 -17.41 30.94 7.36
CA ASP A 427 -16.69 30.30 8.47
C ASP A 427 -16.96 28.78 8.54
N VAL A 428 -16.14 28.08 9.33
CA VAL A 428 -16.23 26.62 9.55
C VAL A 428 -17.13 26.22 10.72
N THR A 429 -17.98 27.13 11.21
CA THR A 429 -18.73 26.95 12.47
C THR A 429 -20.22 27.24 12.39
N THR A 430 -20.65 28.42 11.93
CA THR A 430 -22.04 28.91 12.06
C THR A 430 -22.54 29.76 10.88
N ASP A 431 -21.67 30.15 9.93
CA ASP A 431 -22.07 30.93 8.77
C ASP A 431 -22.39 30.05 7.54
N TYR A 432 -23.53 30.31 6.90
CA TYR A 432 -24.00 29.57 5.72
C TYR A 432 -24.23 30.51 4.52
N ASN A 433 -23.47 31.61 4.46
CA ASN A 433 -23.50 32.58 3.38
C ASN A 433 -22.41 32.27 2.36
N ALA A 434 -22.78 31.62 1.27
CA ALA A 434 -21.88 31.41 0.15
C ALA A 434 -21.96 32.64 -0.79
N THR A 435 -21.20 33.68 -0.48
CA THR A 435 -21.09 34.95 -1.23
C THR A 435 -20.64 34.75 -2.67
N ARG A 436 -21.05 35.66 -3.58
CA ARG A 436 -20.55 35.74 -4.97
C ARG A 436 -19.07 36.09 -5.07
N ASN A 437 -18.45 35.83 -6.22
CA ASN A 437 -17.05 36.15 -6.52
C ASN A 437 -16.05 35.70 -5.44
N THR A 438 -16.26 34.51 -4.87
CA THR A 438 -15.46 33.97 -3.76
C THR A 438 -14.87 32.61 -4.14
N HIS A 439 -13.60 32.36 -3.78
CA HIS A 439 -12.93 31.08 -3.96
C HIS A 439 -12.83 30.36 -2.60
N TYR A 440 -13.70 29.37 -2.40
CA TYR A 440 -13.68 28.52 -1.22
C TYR A 440 -12.56 27.48 -1.34
N LYS A 441 -11.54 27.60 -0.49
CA LYS A 441 -10.39 26.69 -0.38
C LYS A 441 -10.65 25.74 0.79
N LEU A 442 -11.31 24.60 0.53
CA LEU A 442 -11.78 23.65 1.55
C LEU A 442 -10.81 22.48 1.72
N THR A 443 -10.11 22.40 2.85
CA THR A 443 -9.29 21.23 3.20
C THR A 443 -10.03 20.34 4.20
N LEU A 444 -10.30 19.08 3.81
CA LEU A 444 -10.85 18.05 4.70
C LEU A 444 -9.70 17.38 5.47
N LYS A 445 -9.55 17.78 6.74
CA LYS A 445 -8.61 17.17 7.69
C LYS A 445 -9.28 16.04 8.46
N PHE A 446 -8.91 14.79 8.15
CA PHE A 446 -9.35 13.60 8.87
C PHE A 446 -8.63 13.48 10.21
N LYS A 447 -9.29 12.84 11.18
CA LYS A 447 -8.81 12.68 12.56
C LYS A 447 -9.08 11.25 13.05
N GLY A 448 -8.20 10.74 13.91
CA GLY A 448 -8.34 9.47 14.61
C GLY A 448 -8.67 8.31 13.69
N TYR A 449 -9.86 7.73 13.82
CA TYR A 449 -10.28 6.61 12.97
C TYR A 449 -10.85 7.04 11.61
N GLY A 450 -10.94 8.34 11.32
CA GLY A 450 -11.39 8.88 10.04
C GLY A 450 -12.91 8.96 9.89
N ASN A 451 -13.66 8.24 10.73
CA ASN A 451 -15.11 8.37 10.93
C ASN A 451 -15.48 9.20 12.17
N ASP A 452 -14.51 9.92 12.78
CA ASP A 452 -14.73 10.75 13.97
C ASP A 452 -15.51 12.06 13.67
N ALA A 453 -16.57 12.33 14.42
CA ALA A 453 -17.67 13.26 14.11
C ALA A 453 -17.38 14.78 14.21
N ASP A 454 -16.23 15.24 13.70
CA ASP A 454 -15.88 16.67 13.63
C ASP A 454 -16.58 17.41 12.46
N TRP A 455 -16.96 16.68 11.42
CA TRP A 455 -17.74 17.11 10.24
C TRP A 455 -19.03 16.27 10.13
N HIS A 456 -19.94 16.55 9.20
CA HIS A 456 -21.11 15.68 8.95
C HIS A 456 -20.72 14.42 8.19
N ILE A 457 -20.46 13.33 8.92
CA ILE A 457 -20.12 12.02 8.38
C ILE A 457 -21.38 11.17 8.25
N GLU A 458 -21.63 10.69 7.03
CA GLU A 458 -22.58 9.62 6.70
C GLU A 458 -21.76 8.31 6.65
N TYR A 459 -21.78 7.58 7.77
CA TYR A 459 -21.26 6.23 7.90
C TYR A 459 -22.22 5.43 8.78
N GLU A 460 -23.11 4.67 8.16
CA GLU A 460 -23.96 3.71 8.86
C GLU A 460 -23.20 2.38 9.02
N GLU A 461 -23.19 1.85 10.23
CA GLU A 461 -22.66 0.51 10.55
C GLU A 461 -23.85 -0.44 10.87
N PRO A 462 -24.58 -0.93 9.84
CA PRO A 462 -25.75 -1.80 10.04
C PRO A 462 -25.40 -3.12 10.76
N SER A 463 -26.43 -3.83 11.27
CA SER A 463 -26.23 -5.11 11.96
C SER A 463 -25.75 -6.21 11.00
N ASP A 464 -24.43 -6.38 10.89
CA ASP A 464 -23.74 -7.37 10.05
C ASP A 464 -22.36 -7.76 10.64
N ILE A 465 -21.54 -8.46 9.86
CA ILE A 465 -20.19 -8.93 10.20
C ILE A 465 -19.13 -8.10 9.45
N TYR A 466 -18.28 -7.39 10.18
CA TYR A 466 -17.19 -6.58 9.65
C TYR A 466 -15.84 -7.30 9.79
N VAL A 467 -15.08 -7.32 8.70
CA VAL A 467 -13.71 -7.83 8.64
C VAL A 467 -12.93 -7.11 7.53
N SER A 468 -11.74 -6.61 7.85
CA SER A 468 -10.84 -6.04 6.85
C SER A 468 -10.38 -7.16 5.91
N THR A 469 -10.51 -6.98 4.60
CA THR A 469 -10.05 -7.93 3.58
C THR A 469 -9.19 -7.17 2.54
N PRO A 470 -8.19 -7.80 1.89
CA PRO A 470 -7.59 -9.09 2.23
C PRO A 470 -6.80 -9.01 3.56
N GLN A 471 -6.36 -10.16 4.09
CA GLN A 471 -5.36 -10.24 5.16
C GLN A 471 -4.23 -11.22 4.81
N TYR A 472 -3.06 -11.00 5.41
CA TYR A 472 -1.82 -11.72 5.09
C TYR A 472 -1.46 -12.75 6.14
N ILE A 473 -0.97 -13.91 5.71
CA ILE A 473 -0.39 -14.95 6.58
C ILE A 473 0.97 -15.41 6.04
N SER A 474 1.89 -15.77 6.96
CA SER A 474 3.28 -16.10 6.61
C SER A 474 3.37 -17.21 5.56
N TYR A 475 4.39 -17.12 4.71
CA TYR A 475 4.77 -18.16 3.77
C TYR A 475 5.31 -19.43 4.44
N LEU A 476 5.60 -19.37 5.74
CA LEU A 476 6.16 -20.45 6.56
C LEU A 476 5.07 -21.32 7.21
N TYR A 477 5.36 -22.62 7.36
CA TYR A 477 4.53 -23.61 8.06
C TYR A 477 4.43 -23.40 9.58
N ASN A 478 3.36 -23.94 10.19
CA ASN A 478 3.04 -23.88 11.62
C ASN A 478 3.15 -22.49 12.28
N LYS A 479 3.00 -21.41 11.49
CA LYS A 479 2.79 -20.04 11.97
C LYS A 479 1.31 -19.79 12.27
N SER A 480 1.05 -18.73 13.02
CA SER A 480 -0.27 -18.28 13.42
C SER A 480 -0.40 -16.77 13.30
N MET A 481 -1.60 -16.29 12.98
CA MET A 481 -1.98 -14.88 13.03
C MET A 481 -3.37 -14.72 13.68
N ASN A 482 -3.72 -13.52 14.13
CA ASN A 482 -5.04 -13.25 14.68
C ASN A 482 -5.85 -12.35 13.74
N VAL A 483 -6.99 -12.86 13.25
CA VAL A 483 -8.00 -12.05 12.56
C VAL A 483 -8.87 -11.37 13.62
N THR A 484 -9.16 -10.09 13.43
CA THR A 484 -10.20 -9.40 14.20
C THR A 484 -11.46 -9.27 13.36
N LEU A 485 -12.60 -9.69 13.92
CA LEU A 485 -13.94 -9.55 13.35
C LEU A 485 -14.83 -8.81 14.34
N LYS A 486 -15.55 -7.79 13.87
CA LYS A 486 -16.58 -7.11 14.64
C LYS A 486 -17.95 -7.58 14.14
N VAL A 487 -18.83 -8.00 15.04
CA VAL A 487 -20.24 -8.29 14.74
C VAL A 487 -21.08 -7.23 15.44
N VAL A 488 -21.96 -6.58 14.68
CA VAL A 488 -22.89 -5.55 15.18
C VAL A 488 -24.31 -6.11 15.15
N GLY A 489 -25.08 -5.82 16.20
CA GLY A 489 -26.51 -6.15 16.28
C GLY A 489 -26.84 -7.24 17.31
N GLU A 490 -28.13 -7.43 17.59
CA GLU A 490 -28.58 -8.39 18.60
C GLU A 490 -28.34 -9.82 18.11
N ILE A 491 -27.28 -10.47 18.60
CA ILE A 491 -26.97 -11.86 18.25
C ILE A 491 -27.97 -12.83 18.89
N LYS A 492 -28.45 -13.79 18.10
CA LYS A 492 -29.38 -14.84 18.55
C LYS A 492 -28.81 -15.64 19.73
N PRO A 493 -29.54 -15.77 20.85
CA PRO A 493 -29.08 -16.52 22.02
C PRO A 493 -28.67 -17.97 21.69
N ASN A 494 -27.54 -18.40 22.25
CA ASN A 494 -26.90 -19.71 22.04
C ASN A 494 -26.44 -20.01 20.59
N SER A 495 -26.30 -19.00 19.73
CA SER A 495 -25.62 -19.17 18.44
C SER A 495 -24.09 -19.07 18.55
N THR A 496 -23.41 -19.53 17.51
CA THR A 496 -21.95 -19.44 17.32
C THR A 496 -21.62 -18.58 16.10
N LEU A 497 -20.43 -17.97 16.10
CA LEU A 497 -19.82 -17.50 14.86
C LEU A 497 -19.20 -18.71 14.17
N ASP A 498 -19.78 -19.15 13.06
CA ASP A 498 -19.29 -20.31 12.30
C ASP A 498 -18.36 -19.83 11.19
N ALA A 499 -17.13 -20.37 11.17
CA ALA A 499 -16.14 -20.11 10.14
C ALA A 499 -15.85 -21.37 9.33
N LYS A 500 -15.74 -21.21 8.01
CA LYS A 500 -15.46 -22.28 7.06
C LYS A 500 -14.47 -21.82 5.98
N ILE A 501 -13.43 -22.61 5.73
CA ILE A 501 -12.56 -22.45 4.56
C ILE A 501 -13.30 -23.01 3.34
N LEU A 502 -13.46 -22.19 2.30
CA LEU A 502 -14.22 -22.57 1.10
C LEU A 502 -13.42 -23.54 0.21
N GLY A 503 -14.14 -24.49 -0.39
CA GLY A 503 -13.59 -25.36 -1.43
C GLY A 503 -13.86 -24.84 -2.84
N LYS A 504 -13.24 -25.49 -3.82
CA LYS A 504 -13.42 -25.28 -5.27
C LYS A 504 -14.87 -25.26 -5.77
N ASP A 505 -15.77 -25.97 -5.10
CA ASP A 505 -17.19 -26.04 -5.44
C ASP A 505 -18.00 -24.85 -4.86
N GLU A 506 -17.37 -24.00 -4.03
CA GLU A 506 -17.97 -22.85 -3.33
C GLU A 506 -17.27 -21.51 -3.64
N ASP A 507 -15.99 -21.53 -4.00
CA ASP A 507 -15.23 -20.37 -4.50
C ASP A 507 -14.73 -20.61 -5.92
N THR A 508 -15.24 -19.82 -6.88
CA THR A 508 -14.81 -19.85 -8.28
C THR A 508 -13.38 -19.32 -8.48
N GLY A 509 -12.84 -18.58 -7.48
CA GLY A 509 -11.46 -18.12 -7.43
C GLY A 509 -10.49 -19.04 -6.68
N PHE A 510 -10.93 -20.24 -6.26
CA PHE A 510 -10.14 -21.15 -5.43
C PHE A 510 -8.78 -21.51 -6.07
N THR A 511 -7.68 -21.15 -5.39
CA THR A 511 -6.32 -21.55 -5.82
C THR A 511 -5.73 -22.67 -4.98
N GLY A 512 -5.93 -22.66 -3.66
CA GLY A 512 -5.52 -23.73 -2.76
C GLY A 512 -4.01 -23.99 -2.77
N TRP A 513 -3.58 -25.05 -3.45
CA TRP A 513 -2.17 -25.38 -3.62
C TRP A 513 -1.46 -24.55 -4.72
N ARG A 514 -2.23 -23.99 -5.66
CA ARG A 514 -1.78 -23.26 -6.87
C ARG A 514 -1.26 -21.85 -6.50
N PRO A 515 -0.41 -21.25 -7.33
CA PRO A 515 -0.09 -19.82 -7.22
C PRO A 515 -1.33 -18.96 -7.55
N TRP A 516 -1.39 -17.75 -7.00
CA TRP A 516 -2.46 -16.78 -7.26
C TRP A 516 -1.90 -15.43 -7.76
N GLY A 517 -2.71 -14.73 -8.55
CA GLY A 517 -2.50 -13.35 -8.98
C GLY A 517 -3.79 -12.77 -9.54
N ASN A 518 -3.99 -11.45 -9.45
CA ASN A 518 -5.16 -10.73 -9.95
C ASN A 518 -4.82 -9.72 -11.07
N GLY A 519 -3.56 -9.63 -11.47
CA GLY A 519 -3.10 -8.72 -12.53
C GLY A 519 -2.63 -7.35 -12.04
N THR A 520 -2.64 -7.10 -10.72
CA THR A 520 -2.02 -5.91 -10.11
C THR A 520 -0.49 -6.00 -10.09
N SER A 521 0.21 -4.89 -9.82
CA SER A 521 1.65 -4.90 -9.50
C SER A 521 1.96 -5.73 -8.25
N ALA A 522 1.10 -5.63 -7.24
CA ALA A 522 1.19 -6.39 -6.00
C ALA A 522 1.06 -7.90 -6.22
N PHE A 523 0.17 -8.32 -7.13
CA PHE A 523 -0.19 -9.71 -7.40
C PHE A 523 -0.31 -9.97 -8.92
N PRO A 524 0.83 -10.04 -9.64
CA PRO A 524 0.86 -10.13 -11.10
C PRO A 524 0.26 -11.44 -11.61
N THR A 525 -0.24 -11.42 -12.84
CA THR A 525 -0.84 -12.59 -13.50
C THR A 525 0.14 -13.76 -13.56
N VAL A 526 -0.33 -14.96 -13.21
CA VAL A 526 0.44 -16.20 -13.32
C VAL A 526 0.40 -16.70 -14.78
N PRO A 527 1.53 -17.07 -15.40
CA PRO A 527 1.55 -17.72 -16.71
C PRO A 527 0.80 -19.07 -16.72
N ASN A 528 0.12 -19.40 -17.83
CA ASN A 528 -0.72 -20.60 -17.95
C ASN A 528 0.05 -21.94 -17.93
N ASP A 529 1.36 -21.87 -18.15
CA ASP A 529 2.33 -22.96 -18.20
C ASP A 529 3.23 -23.05 -16.96
N PHE A 530 3.17 -22.06 -16.06
CA PHE A 530 3.95 -22.05 -14.81
C PHE A 530 3.54 -23.14 -13.80
N TYR A 531 2.34 -23.70 -13.93
CA TYR A 531 1.85 -24.79 -13.09
C TYR A 531 0.91 -25.73 -13.86
N TYR A 532 0.69 -26.95 -13.33
CA TYR A 532 -0.22 -27.89 -13.98
C TYR A 532 -1.69 -27.45 -13.85
N SER A 533 -2.23 -26.88 -14.92
CA SER A 533 -3.59 -26.36 -15.03
C SER A 533 -4.67 -27.42 -15.34
N GLY A 534 -4.29 -28.69 -15.47
CA GLY A 534 -5.19 -29.81 -15.82
C GLY A 534 -6.09 -30.31 -14.68
N TRP A 535 -6.70 -31.49 -14.88
CA TRP A 535 -7.54 -32.12 -13.86
C TRP A 535 -6.69 -32.69 -12.73
N ILE A 536 -7.13 -32.45 -11.49
CA ILE A 536 -6.46 -32.87 -10.26
C ILE A 536 -7.33 -33.90 -9.55
N TYR A 537 -6.72 -35.01 -9.16
CA TYR A 537 -7.35 -35.99 -8.29
C TYR A 537 -7.49 -35.38 -6.89
N ASN A 538 -8.72 -35.28 -6.40
CA ASN A 538 -9.03 -34.79 -5.07
C ASN A 538 -8.57 -33.33 -4.81
N ASP A 539 -8.80 -32.45 -5.79
CA ASP A 539 -8.61 -31.00 -5.68
C ASP A 539 -9.54 -30.42 -4.59
N GLY A 540 -9.00 -29.70 -3.60
CA GLY A 540 -9.78 -29.16 -2.48
C GLY A 540 -8.91 -28.58 -1.36
N PRO A 541 -9.51 -27.94 -0.34
CA PRO A 541 -8.79 -27.13 0.65
C PRO A 541 -7.88 -27.97 1.58
N TRP A 542 -8.11 -29.28 1.68
CA TRP A 542 -7.22 -30.22 2.37
C TRP A 542 -5.81 -30.34 1.74
N ASN A 543 -5.60 -29.88 0.51
CA ASN A 543 -4.28 -29.76 -0.13
C ASN A 543 -3.64 -28.36 0.05
N SER A 544 -4.32 -27.45 0.74
CA SER A 544 -3.95 -26.04 0.91
C SER A 544 -3.23 -25.74 2.23
N PHE A 545 -2.82 -24.48 2.40
CA PHE A 545 -2.03 -23.99 3.52
C PHE A 545 -2.82 -23.71 4.80
N LEU A 546 -4.10 -23.37 4.70
CA LEU A 546 -4.84 -22.72 5.78
C LEU A 546 -5.54 -23.72 6.71
N SER A 547 -5.61 -23.40 8.00
CA SER A 547 -6.45 -24.07 9.00
C SER A 547 -7.03 -23.07 10.01
N LEU A 548 -8.22 -23.39 10.54
CA LEU A 548 -8.87 -22.73 11.67
C LEU A 548 -8.45 -23.33 13.03
N ARG A 549 -7.50 -24.28 13.02
CA ARG A 549 -7.02 -25.06 14.17
C ARG A 549 -5.51 -25.20 14.18
N LYS A 550 -4.94 -25.30 15.38
CA LYS A 550 -3.49 -25.26 15.64
C LYS A 550 -2.78 -26.53 15.17
N THR A 551 -2.15 -26.48 14.00
CA THR A 551 -1.23 -27.54 13.55
C THR A 551 0.13 -27.43 14.25
N SER A 552 0.62 -28.53 14.84
CA SER A 552 1.96 -28.66 15.41
C SER A 552 2.87 -29.66 14.68
N LEU A 553 2.33 -30.49 13.79
CA LEU A 553 3.08 -31.48 13.02
C LEU A 553 3.97 -30.81 11.97
N VAL A 554 5.20 -31.30 11.79
CA VAL A 554 6.06 -30.89 10.66
C VAL A 554 5.69 -31.67 9.39
N LYS A 555 5.26 -32.92 9.52
CA LYS A 555 4.93 -33.84 8.42
C LYS A 555 3.68 -34.64 8.78
N ILE A 556 2.67 -34.63 7.91
CA ILE A 556 1.55 -35.56 7.97
C ILE A 556 2.02 -36.86 7.32
N VAL A 557 1.86 -38.00 8.01
CA VAL A 557 2.29 -39.31 7.52
C VAL A 557 1.10 -40.26 7.47
N VAL A 558 1.03 -41.10 6.44
CA VAL A 558 -0.01 -42.13 6.31
C VAL A 558 0.29 -43.26 7.29
N SER A 559 -0.71 -43.66 8.07
CA SER A 559 -0.60 -44.75 9.05
C SER A 559 -0.04 -46.03 8.41
N GLY A 560 1.05 -46.56 8.97
CA GLY A 560 1.77 -47.74 8.47
C GLY A 560 2.89 -47.45 7.45
N TYR A 561 3.17 -46.18 7.15
CA TYR A 561 4.23 -45.74 6.22
C TYR A 561 5.29 -44.85 6.91
N GLU A 562 5.38 -44.87 8.24
CA GLU A 562 6.15 -43.92 9.06
C GLU A 562 7.66 -43.89 8.74
N ASP A 563 8.29 -45.06 8.64
CA ASP A 563 9.70 -45.22 8.25
C ASP A 563 9.89 -45.51 6.75
N LYS A 564 8.82 -45.40 5.95
CA LYS A 564 8.84 -45.80 4.54
C LYS A 564 9.16 -44.64 3.58
N PRO A 565 10.00 -44.88 2.56
CA PRO A 565 10.25 -43.93 1.48
C PRO A 565 8.96 -43.38 0.88
N SER A 566 8.94 -42.08 0.65
CA SER A 566 7.80 -41.35 0.10
C SER A 566 7.19 -42.09 -1.09
N TRP A 567 8.02 -42.59 -2.02
CA TRP A 567 7.58 -43.28 -3.23
C TRP A 567 6.72 -44.53 -3.00
N GLN A 568 6.82 -45.22 -1.86
CA GLN A 568 6.02 -46.41 -1.51
C GLN A 568 4.62 -46.08 -1.01
N THR A 569 4.39 -44.85 -0.54
CA THR A 569 3.03 -44.40 -0.21
C THR A 569 2.16 -44.45 -1.47
N PRO A 570 0.92 -44.98 -1.41
CA PRO A 570 0.02 -45.02 -2.56
C PRO A 570 -0.16 -43.63 -3.18
N ILE A 571 0.10 -43.50 -4.48
CA ILE A 571 0.13 -42.19 -5.15
C ILE A 571 -1.26 -41.53 -5.18
N ASN A 572 -2.32 -42.33 -5.24
CA ASN A 572 -3.72 -41.91 -5.18
C ASN A 572 -4.26 -41.79 -3.74
N THR A 573 -3.40 -41.59 -2.74
CA THR A 573 -3.84 -41.47 -1.33
C THR A 573 -4.71 -40.24 -1.12
N LYS A 574 -5.85 -40.43 -0.42
CA LYS A 574 -6.74 -39.35 0.05
C LYS A 574 -6.38 -38.85 1.46
N TYR A 575 -5.29 -39.31 2.07
CA TYR A 575 -5.04 -39.11 3.50
C TYR A 575 -4.97 -37.63 3.94
N ASN A 576 -4.64 -36.70 3.04
CA ASN A 576 -4.75 -35.26 3.31
C ASN A 576 -6.18 -34.81 3.64
N GLU A 577 -7.17 -35.28 2.87
CA GLU A 577 -8.61 -35.06 3.09
C GLU A 577 -9.08 -35.78 4.37
N THR A 578 -8.66 -37.03 4.55
CA THR A 578 -8.96 -37.82 5.76
C THR A 578 -8.52 -37.08 7.02
N TYR A 579 -7.24 -36.69 7.10
CA TYR A 579 -6.69 -35.94 8.22
C TYR A 579 -7.40 -34.58 8.41
N TYR A 580 -7.59 -33.81 7.34
CA TYR A 580 -8.22 -32.48 7.39
C TYR A 580 -9.66 -32.54 7.92
N ASN A 581 -10.42 -33.57 7.55
CA ASN A 581 -11.79 -33.78 8.00
C ASN A 581 -11.85 -34.39 9.41
N GLU A 582 -11.00 -35.38 9.74
CA GLU A 582 -10.91 -35.97 11.09
C GLU A 582 -10.46 -34.97 12.17
N LYS A 583 -9.62 -34.00 11.80
CA LYS A 583 -9.21 -32.87 12.66
C LYS A 583 -10.10 -31.64 12.53
N ASN A 584 -11.04 -31.65 11.57
CA ASN A 584 -11.93 -30.54 11.25
C ASN A 584 -11.20 -29.19 11.03
N GLU A 585 -10.00 -29.24 10.43
CA GLU A 585 -9.12 -28.09 10.18
C GLU A 585 -9.85 -26.96 9.40
N GLY A 586 -10.81 -27.33 8.55
CA GLY A 586 -11.55 -26.43 7.69
C GLY A 586 -12.81 -25.77 8.27
N ASN A 587 -13.32 -26.21 9.44
CA ASN A 587 -14.51 -25.62 10.05
C ASN A 587 -14.36 -25.43 11.57
N ARG A 588 -14.73 -24.26 12.08
CA ARG A 588 -14.74 -23.99 13.53
C ARG A 588 -15.87 -23.03 13.91
N SER A 589 -16.55 -23.37 14.99
CA SER A 589 -17.64 -22.58 15.59
C SER A 589 -17.14 -21.93 16.87
N TYR A 590 -17.16 -20.60 16.92
CA TYR A 590 -16.70 -19.81 18.06
C TYR A 590 -17.90 -19.39 18.92
N LYS A 591 -17.80 -19.57 20.24
CA LYS A 591 -18.87 -19.25 21.20
C LYS A 591 -18.73 -17.81 21.66
N ILE A 592 -19.85 -17.14 21.87
CA ILE A 592 -19.90 -15.75 22.37
C ILE A 592 -19.56 -15.70 23.88
N SER A 593 -19.71 -16.82 24.59
CA SER A 593 -19.38 -16.96 26.02
C SER A 593 -18.87 -18.37 26.35
N ASN A 594 -18.14 -18.50 27.46
CA ASN A 594 -17.55 -19.74 27.99
C ASN A 594 -16.63 -20.48 26.98
N ILE A 595 -15.40 -19.97 26.83
CA ILE A 595 -14.27 -20.68 26.21
C ILE A 595 -14.08 -22.03 26.93
N GLY A 596 -14.02 -23.13 26.18
CA GLY A 596 -13.88 -24.47 26.73
C GLY A 596 -12.42 -24.88 26.97
N THR A 597 -12.20 -25.96 27.72
CA THR A 597 -10.88 -26.60 27.81
C THR A 597 -10.35 -27.07 26.45
N ASP A 598 -11.26 -27.46 25.57
CA ASP A 598 -10.93 -28.01 24.24
C ASP A 598 -10.38 -26.92 23.31
N ASP A 599 -10.84 -25.68 23.47
CA ASP A 599 -10.42 -24.53 22.67
C ASP A 599 -8.92 -24.20 22.83
N LEU A 600 -8.29 -24.60 23.94
CA LEU A 600 -6.85 -24.45 24.17
C LEU A 600 -6.00 -25.38 23.28
N ALA A 601 -6.54 -26.55 22.90
CA ALA A 601 -5.86 -27.48 22.01
C ALA A 601 -5.99 -27.05 20.55
N ASP A 602 -7.18 -26.59 20.14
CA ASP A 602 -7.47 -26.06 18.82
C ASP A 602 -6.85 -24.67 18.56
N GLY A 603 -6.56 -23.91 19.62
CA GLY A 603 -6.04 -22.54 19.55
C GLY A 603 -7.01 -21.54 20.16
N GLU A 604 -6.54 -20.79 21.16
CA GLU A 604 -7.38 -19.87 21.95
C GLU A 604 -7.82 -18.65 21.14
N TYR A 605 -9.13 -18.37 21.15
CA TYR A 605 -9.74 -17.15 20.61
C TYR A 605 -10.34 -16.36 21.77
N SER A 606 -10.52 -15.05 21.61
CA SER A 606 -11.21 -14.21 22.59
C SER A 606 -12.41 -13.50 21.98
N VAL A 607 -13.41 -13.20 22.82
CA VAL A 607 -14.57 -12.37 22.46
C VAL A 607 -14.71 -11.25 23.47
N LYS A 608 -14.60 -9.99 23.03
CA LYS A 608 -15.04 -8.82 23.81
C LYS A 608 -16.48 -8.50 23.41
N SER A 609 -17.33 -8.12 24.37
CA SER A 609 -18.72 -7.73 24.09
C SER A 609 -19.01 -6.37 24.72
N ASN A 610 -19.56 -5.44 23.95
CA ASN A 610 -19.91 -4.08 24.36
C ASN A 610 -21.33 -3.74 23.87
N GLY A 611 -22.34 -3.94 24.73
CA GLY A 611 -23.74 -3.82 24.32
C GLY A 611 -24.10 -4.83 23.23
N ASN A 612 -24.40 -4.32 22.02
CA ASN A 612 -24.71 -5.11 20.83
C ASN A 612 -23.49 -5.33 19.90
N GLU A 613 -22.29 -4.87 20.29
CA GLU A 613 -21.06 -5.11 19.54
C GLU A 613 -20.30 -6.30 20.13
N HIS A 614 -19.82 -7.21 19.27
CA HIS A 614 -19.07 -8.39 19.66
C HIS A 614 -17.81 -8.53 18.80
N ILE A 615 -16.64 -8.36 19.42
CA ILE A 615 -15.34 -8.36 18.75
C ILE A 615 -14.66 -9.71 19.00
N PHE A 616 -14.52 -10.49 17.94
CA PHE A 616 -13.88 -11.80 17.94
C PHE A 616 -12.42 -11.64 17.49
N THR A 617 -11.48 -12.12 18.30
CA THR A 617 -10.06 -12.27 17.92
C THR A 617 -9.80 -13.76 17.69
N ILE A 618 -9.71 -14.16 16.42
CA ILE A 618 -9.68 -15.55 15.97
C ILE A 618 -8.28 -15.91 15.46
N PRO A 619 -7.62 -16.94 16.01
CA PRO A 619 -6.35 -17.40 15.48
C PRO A 619 -6.56 -18.22 14.19
N LEU A 620 -5.81 -17.88 13.14
CA LEU A 620 -5.65 -18.68 11.93
C LEU A 620 -4.26 -19.28 11.88
N TYR A 621 -4.13 -20.46 11.28
CA TYR A 621 -2.89 -21.23 11.25
C TYR A 621 -2.49 -21.64 9.83
N THR A 622 -1.19 -21.63 9.56
CA THR A 622 -0.61 -22.38 8.44
C THR A 622 -0.39 -23.83 8.86
N ARG A 623 -0.71 -24.78 7.98
CA ARG A 623 -0.56 -26.23 8.19
C ARG A 623 0.89 -26.70 8.07
N ALA A 624 1.08 -28.01 8.28
CA ALA A 624 2.37 -28.70 8.31
C ALA A 624 3.24 -28.49 7.06
N LYS A 625 4.58 -28.56 7.24
CA LYS A 625 5.57 -28.43 6.15
C LYS A 625 5.33 -29.43 5.02
N GLU A 626 5.00 -30.67 5.34
CA GLU A 626 4.69 -31.73 4.37
C GLU A 626 3.29 -32.29 4.59
N LEU A 627 2.39 -32.13 3.62
CA LEU A 627 1.04 -32.67 3.60
C LEU A 627 1.07 -34.03 2.87
N VAL A 628 1.65 -35.04 3.53
CA VAL A 628 2.05 -36.34 2.94
C VAL A 628 3.02 -36.18 1.76
N THR A 629 4.31 -36.38 2.03
CA THR A 629 5.46 -36.15 1.12
C THR A 629 5.26 -36.65 -0.31
N LYS A 630 4.62 -37.83 -0.46
CA LYS A 630 4.31 -38.45 -1.75
C LYS A 630 3.46 -37.57 -2.67
N THR A 631 2.55 -36.77 -2.12
CA THR A 631 1.65 -35.89 -2.89
C THR A 631 2.34 -34.60 -3.36
N GLY A 632 3.45 -34.23 -2.71
CA GLY A 632 4.14 -32.96 -2.91
C GLY A 632 3.46 -31.74 -2.25
N PHE A 633 2.25 -31.87 -1.71
CA PHE A 633 1.53 -30.75 -1.07
C PHE A 633 2.20 -30.26 0.22
N THR A 634 2.14 -28.94 0.46
CA THR A 634 2.87 -28.26 1.54
C THR A 634 2.09 -27.06 2.09
N GLY A 635 2.14 -26.89 3.42
CA GLY A 635 1.61 -25.71 4.11
C GLY A 635 2.45 -24.45 3.93
N ASN A 636 3.72 -24.56 3.51
CA ASN A 636 4.52 -23.41 3.07
C ASN A 636 4.11 -22.99 1.67
N ASN A 637 4.23 -21.72 1.34
CA ASN A 637 4.25 -21.32 -0.06
C ASN A 637 5.56 -21.82 -0.72
N PRO A 638 5.52 -22.68 -1.75
CA PRO A 638 6.73 -23.12 -2.45
C PRO A 638 7.22 -22.08 -3.46
N TYR A 639 6.39 -21.12 -3.86
CA TYR A 639 6.65 -20.16 -4.94
C TYR A 639 7.29 -18.87 -4.42
N SER A 640 8.49 -18.55 -4.90
CA SER A 640 9.20 -17.29 -4.57
C SER A 640 8.61 -16.07 -5.30
N ALA A 641 8.01 -16.29 -6.48
CA ALA A 641 7.41 -15.24 -7.31
C ALA A 641 5.94 -14.91 -7.01
N TYR A 642 5.14 -15.86 -6.51
CA TYR A 642 3.67 -15.72 -6.42
C TYR A 642 3.13 -16.08 -5.01
N PRO A 643 2.08 -15.42 -4.52
CA PRO A 643 1.34 -15.81 -3.32
C PRO A 643 0.43 -17.03 -3.58
N ARG A 644 -0.30 -17.48 -2.55
CA ARG A 644 -1.48 -18.36 -2.67
C ARG A 644 -2.69 -17.72 -1.99
N LYS A 645 -3.91 -17.98 -2.48
CA LYS A 645 -5.16 -17.44 -1.92
C LYS A 645 -6.10 -18.54 -1.43
N GLU A 646 -6.64 -18.33 -0.24
CA GLU A 646 -7.81 -19.02 0.31
C GLU A 646 -8.91 -18.02 0.68
N ARG A 647 -10.16 -18.48 0.74
CA ARG A 647 -11.31 -17.67 1.18
C ARG A 647 -11.99 -18.32 2.38
N ILE A 648 -12.13 -17.57 3.47
CA ILE A 648 -12.94 -17.97 4.63
C ILE A 648 -14.31 -17.32 4.51
N LYS A 649 -15.36 -18.11 4.74
CA LYS A 649 -16.71 -17.61 5.01
C LYS A 649 -16.96 -17.61 6.51
N PHE A 650 -17.42 -16.48 7.04
CA PHE A 650 -17.95 -16.35 8.40
C PHE A 650 -19.48 -16.24 8.34
N THR A 651 -20.20 -16.79 9.31
CA THR A 651 -21.66 -16.75 9.37
C THR A 651 -22.14 -16.74 10.82
N ILE A 652 -23.09 -15.86 11.15
CA ILE A 652 -23.71 -15.78 12.47
C ILE A 652 -25.17 -15.34 12.36
N GLN A 653 -25.98 -15.66 13.37
CA GLN A 653 -27.40 -15.34 13.42
C GLN A 653 -27.61 -14.02 14.16
N VAL A 654 -27.81 -12.93 13.41
CA VAL A 654 -28.02 -11.57 13.95
C VAL A 654 -29.45 -11.12 13.66
N LYS A 655 -30.04 -10.37 14.57
CA LYS A 655 -31.33 -9.71 14.36
C LYS A 655 -31.18 -8.62 13.31
N ASP A 656 -31.98 -8.73 12.27
CA ASP A 656 -31.99 -7.77 11.16
C ASP A 656 -32.80 -6.52 11.53
N ASP A 657 -32.23 -5.34 11.28
CA ASP A 657 -32.76 -4.06 11.76
C ASP A 657 -34.12 -3.70 11.14
N VAL A 658 -34.35 -4.13 9.89
CA VAL A 658 -35.57 -3.84 9.12
C VAL A 658 -36.70 -4.81 9.46
N THR A 659 -36.40 -6.11 9.57
CA THR A 659 -37.43 -7.14 9.82
C THR A 659 -37.65 -7.45 11.30
N GLY A 660 -36.71 -7.10 12.17
CA GLY A 660 -36.70 -7.47 13.59
C GLY A 660 -36.49 -8.97 13.86
N THR A 661 -36.14 -9.76 12.84
CA THR A 661 -35.99 -11.23 12.91
C THR A 661 -34.52 -11.66 12.83
N TYR A 662 -34.14 -12.77 13.46
CA TYR A 662 -32.77 -13.30 13.34
C TYR A 662 -32.54 -13.95 11.97
N VAL A 663 -31.56 -13.43 11.23
CA VAL A 663 -31.15 -13.91 9.90
C VAL A 663 -29.67 -14.32 9.90
N PRO A 664 -29.22 -15.21 8.99
CA PRO A 664 -27.80 -15.47 8.79
C PRO A 664 -27.12 -14.29 8.08
N LYS A 665 -26.36 -13.49 8.82
CA LYS A 665 -25.41 -12.51 8.26
C LYS A 665 -24.13 -13.24 7.81
N THR A 666 -23.35 -12.69 6.89
CA THR A 666 -22.22 -13.42 6.26
C THR A 666 -21.14 -12.47 5.75
N ALA A 667 -19.90 -12.67 6.19
CA ALA A 667 -18.71 -12.02 5.65
C ALA A 667 -17.77 -13.01 4.97
N TYR A 668 -16.94 -12.50 4.07
CA TYR A 668 -15.88 -13.25 3.40
C TYR A 668 -14.53 -12.57 3.62
N LEU A 669 -13.52 -13.36 4.01
CA LEU A 669 -12.14 -12.91 4.18
C LEU A 669 -11.23 -13.63 3.18
N ASP A 670 -10.49 -12.86 2.40
CA ASP A 670 -9.46 -13.38 1.51
C ASP A 670 -8.13 -13.46 2.25
N MET A 671 -7.70 -14.69 2.54
CA MET A 671 -6.43 -14.97 3.16
C MET A 671 -5.36 -15.18 2.10
N ILE A 672 -4.40 -14.26 2.05
CA ILE A 672 -3.26 -14.31 1.13
C ILE A 672 -2.06 -14.87 1.89
N GLN A 673 -1.65 -16.10 1.54
CA GLN A 673 -0.33 -16.57 1.94
C GLN A 673 0.72 -15.86 1.08
N VAL A 674 1.58 -15.08 1.74
CA VAL A 674 2.56 -14.22 1.06
C VAL A 674 3.59 -15.00 0.24
N ARG A 675 4.25 -14.31 -0.71
CA ARG A 675 5.34 -14.88 -1.52
C ARG A 675 6.46 -15.42 -0.60
N ARG A 676 7.13 -16.49 -1.01
CA ARG A 676 8.28 -17.03 -0.27
C ARG A 676 9.47 -16.06 -0.33
N ILE A 677 9.86 -15.51 0.81
CA ILE A 677 11.03 -14.62 0.92
C ILE A 677 12.30 -15.45 1.12
N GLU A 678 13.27 -15.26 0.23
CA GLU A 678 14.53 -16.00 0.20
C GLU A 678 15.77 -15.14 0.41
N ASN A 679 15.66 -13.82 0.23
CA ASN A 679 16.80 -12.91 0.16
C ASN A 679 16.60 -11.69 1.09
N PRO A 680 17.44 -11.52 2.13
CA PRO A 680 18.41 -12.48 2.66
C PRO A 680 17.72 -13.66 3.37
N LYS A 681 18.49 -14.65 3.82
CA LYS A 681 18.02 -15.66 4.79
C LYS A 681 19.01 -15.98 5.92
N GLY A 682 20.31 -15.71 5.71
CA GLY A 682 21.29 -15.71 6.78
C GLY A 682 22.42 -14.74 6.52
N VAL A 683 23.08 -14.32 7.60
CA VAL A 683 24.26 -13.44 7.60
C VAL A 683 25.32 -14.06 8.49
N TRP A 684 26.37 -14.58 7.89
CA TRP A 684 27.47 -15.25 8.57
C TRP A 684 28.75 -14.41 8.47
N ARG A 685 29.59 -14.51 9.50
CA ARG A 685 30.92 -13.88 9.59
C ARG A 685 31.96 -14.87 10.09
N SER A 686 33.22 -14.75 9.66
CA SER A 686 34.33 -15.51 10.25
C SER A 686 34.59 -15.08 11.70
N ALA A 687 35.41 -15.84 12.42
CA ALA A 687 35.75 -15.54 13.82
C ALA A 687 36.32 -14.11 14.00
N GLY A 688 37.16 -13.69 13.04
CA GLY A 688 37.85 -12.39 13.06
C GLY A 688 37.10 -11.25 12.36
N ASN A 689 35.88 -11.45 11.87
CA ASN A 689 35.09 -10.42 11.19
C ASN A 689 33.87 -10.01 12.04
N SER A 690 33.61 -8.71 12.15
CA SER A 690 32.43 -8.14 12.81
C SER A 690 31.84 -6.97 11.99
N ASP A 691 31.86 -7.09 10.66
CA ASP A 691 31.32 -6.08 9.76
C ASP A 691 29.79 -6.17 9.72
N ASN A 692 29.13 -5.02 9.88
CA ASN A 692 27.67 -4.93 9.95
C ASN A 692 27.02 -5.29 8.59
N PHE A 693 25.72 -5.58 8.61
CA PHE A 693 24.98 -5.97 7.41
C PHE A 693 23.66 -5.18 7.27
N HIS A 694 23.46 -4.57 6.11
CA HIS A 694 22.23 -3.88 5.73
C HIS A 694 21.22 -4.89 5.16
N VAL A 695 20.16 -5.15 5.93
CA VAL A 695 19.02 -5.97 5.53
C VAL A 695 17.96 -5.08 4.89
N THR A 696 17.73 -5.26 3.60
CA THR A 696 16.42 -5.03 2.97
C THR A 696 15.79 -6.38 2.68
N LEU A 697 14.53 -6.63 3.04
CA LEU A 697 13.82 -7.84 2.57
C LEU A 697 13.32 -7.64 1.13
N MET A 698 13.51 -8.65 0.27
CA MET A 698 13.14 -8.54 -1.14
C MET A 698 12.37 -9.76 -1.66
N ARG A 699 11.46 -9.52 -2.61
CA ARG A 699 10.65 -10.53 -3.32
C ARG A 699 11.06 -10.61 -4.79
N LEU A 700 10.93 -11.78 -5.41
CA LEU A 700 10.99 -11.86 -6.88
C LEU A 700 9.67 -11.33 -7.45
N PRO A 701 9.68 -10.44 -8.46
CA PRO A 701 8.45 -9.93 -9.07
C PRO A 701 7.73 -11.02 -9.90
N TYR A 702 8.49 -11.88 -10.58
CA TYR A 702 8.10 -13.04 -11.39
C TYR A 702 9.26 -14.08 -11.40
N ASP A 703 9.05 -15.31 -11.87
CA ASP A 703 9.97 -16.45 -11.59
C ASP A 703 11.34 -16.36 -12.30
N ASP A 704 11.39 -15.78 -13.50
CA ASP A 704 12.60 -15.59 -14.32
C ASP A 704 13.22 -14.18 -14.22
N ALA A 705 12.85 -13.41 -13.18
CA ALA A 705 13.37 -12.06 -12.98
C ALA A 705 14.88 -12.04 -12.65
N GLU A 706 15.65 -11.18 -13.32
CA GLU A 706 17.09 -10.99 -13.08
C GLU A 706 17.39 -10.31 -11.73
N ASP A 707 16.39 -9.63 -11.15
CA ASP A 707 16.48 -8.83 -9.92
C ASP A 707 15.38 -9.21 -8.92
N PHE A 708 15.79 -9.37 -7.66
CA PHE A 708 14.92 -9.18 -6.50
C PHE A 708 14.54 -7.69 -6.36
N LYS A 709 13.31 -7.41 -5.91
CA LYS A 709 12.84 -6.05 -5.62
C LYS A 709 12.39 -5.95 -4.15
N PRO A 710 12.69 -4.83 -3.45
CA PRO A 710 12.08 -4.54 -2.15
C PRO A 710 10.54 -4.55 -2.22
N PHE A 711 9.89 -4.66 -1.06
CA PHE A 711 8.44 -4.54 -0.96
C PHE A 711 8.04 -3.91 0.36
N ASN A 712 6.90 -3.22 0.33
CA ASN A 712 6.44 -2.43 1.44
C ASN A 712 5.47 -3.25 2.31
N SER A 713 5.48 -2.99 3.62
CA SER A 713 4.62 -3.67 4.57
C SER A 713 3.26 -2.97 4.64
N GLU A 714 2.18 -3.59 4.15
CA GLU A 714 0.82 -3.09 4.44
C GLU A 714 0.56 -3.17 5.96
N GLY A 715 0.63 -2.03 6.64
CA GLY A 715 0.66 -1.94 8.11
C GLY A 715 2.04 -2.26 8.71
N ALA A 716 2.24 -1.90 9.99
CA ALA A 716 3.54 -1.82 10.64
C ALA A 716 4.35 -3.14 10.67
N TRP A 717 5.67 -3.00 10.80
CA TRP A 717 6.62 -4.10 10.86
C TRP A 717 7.65 -3.93 12.01
N SER A 718 8.29 -5.02 12.42
CA SER A 718 9.35 -5.03 13.43
C SER A 718 10.40 -6.08 13.14
N ALA A 719 11.59 -5.91 13.71
CA ALA A 719 12.65 -6.92 13.73
C ALA A 719 13.18 -7.09 15.15
N THR A 720 13.24 -8.33 15.63
CA THR A 720 13.60 -8.66 17.02
C THR A 720 14.62 -9.79 17.05
N ILE A 721 15.66 -9.68 17.89
CA ILE A 721 16.57 -10.78 18.19
C ILE A 721 15.83 -11.79 19.09
N VAL A 722 15.71 -13.03 18.63
CA VAL A 722 15.02 -14.10 19.35
C VAL A 722 15.84 -14.53 20.57
N GLU A 723 15.16 -14.73 21.70
CA GLU A 723 15.80 -15.18 22.95
C GLU A 723 16.40 -16.59 22.83
N GLY A 724 17.40 -16.88 23.67
CA GLY A 724 18.12 -18.17 23.69
C GLY A 724 19.36 -18.22 22.80
N GLY A 725 19.50 -17.33 21.81
CA GLY A 725 20.76 -17.13 21.08
C GLY A 725 21.80 -16.29 21.83
N ASP A 726 23.02 -16.25 21.30
CA ASP A 726 24.14 -15.47 21.84
C ASP A 726 23.93 -13.95 21.73
N ASP A 727 24.37 -13.20 22.74
CA ASP A 727 24.32 -11.73 22.73
C ASP A 727 25.56 -11.13 22.03
N PHE A 728 25.60 -11.24 20.70
CA PHE A 728 26.69 -10.70 19.86
C PHE A 728 26.24 -9.78 18.73
N ILE A 729 24.94 -9.46 18.64
CA ILE A 729 24.40 -8.52 17.65
C ILE A 729 23.45 -7.51 18.27
N THR A 730 23.19 -6.45 17.54
CA THR A 730 22.21 -5.38 17.83
C THR A 730 21.56 -4.94 16.54
N LEU A 731 20.38 -4.32 16.64
CA LEU A 731 19.60 -3.83 15.51
C LEU A 731 19.56 -2.30 15.50
N ARG A 732 19.45 -1.74 14.29
CA ARG A 732 19.30 -0.30 14.05
C ARG A 732 18.38 -0.06 12.85
N SER A 733 17.40 0.85 12.97
CA SER A 733 16.47 1.18 11.89
C SER A 733 17.11 2.10 10.84
N THR A 734 16.49 2.19 9.66
CA THR A 734 16.80 3.16 8.60
C THR A 734 15.61 4.09 8.38
N VAL A 735 15.84 5.27 7.78
CA VAL A 735 14.76 6.23 7.50
C VAL A 735 13.80 5.66 6.46
N GLU A 736 14.36 4.94 5.50
CA GLU A 736 13.67 4.19 4.46
C GLU A 736 12.68 3.19 5.06
N GLY A 737 13.04 2.50 6.15
CA GLY A 737 12.20 1.49 6.80
C GLY A 737 11.29 2.00 7.93
N SER A 738 11.66 3.08 8.64
CA SER A 738 10.84 3.64 9.73
C SER A 738 10.02 4.88 9.36
N GLY A 739 10.25 5.49 8.20
CA GLY A 739 9.70 6.79 7.83
C GLY A 739 10.52 7.97 8.37
N SER A 740 10.35 9.14 7.74
CA SER A 740 11.09 10.39 7.98
C SER A 740 10.94 10.95 9.39
N ASP A 741 9.74 10.84 9.96
CA ASP A 741 9.36 11.51 11.21
C ASP A 741 9.67 10.67 12.46
N ASN A 742 10.05 9.40 12.27
CA ASN A 742 10.34 8.47 13.35
C ASN A 742 11.82 8.49 13.76
N ALA A 743 12.06 8.56 15.06
CA ALA A 743 13.42 8.61 15.61
C ALA A 743 14.19 7.30 15.33
N GLN A 744 15.40 7.40 14.79
CA GLN A 744 16.23 6.24 14.47
C GLN A 744 16.55 5.42 15.73
N GLN A 745 16.10 4.16 15.73
CA GLN A 745 16.37 3.20 16.79
C GLN A 745 17.76 2.60 16.56
N THR A 746 18.59 2.47 17.59
CA THR A 746 19.99 2.01 17.44
C THR A 746 20.51 1.31 18.70
N GLY A 747 21.36 0.28 18.53
CA GLY A 747 21.97 -0.45 19.64
C GLY A 747 20.98 -1.30 20.47
N VAL A 748 19.80 -1.60 19.91
CA VAL A 748 18.68 -2.26 20.60
C VAL A 748 18.50 -3.72 20.15
N LYS A 749 17.70 -4.51 20.90
CA LYS A 749 17.36 -5.90 20.54
C LYS A 749 16.06 -6.05 19.75
N SER A 750 15.24 -5.01 19.69
CA SER A 750 14.06 -4.93 18.83
C SER A 750 14.00 -3.54 18.20
N ILE A 751 13.51 -3.47 16.98
CA ILE A 751 13.20 -2.23 16.26
C ILE A 751 11.83 -2.35 15.60
N GLU A 752 11.22 -1.22 15.28
CA GLU A 752 9.91 -1.09 14.65
C GLU A 752 10.02 -0.14 13.44
N GLY A 753 9.14 -0.33 12.45
CA GLY A 753 9.03 0.50 11.25
C GLY A 753 7.58 0.63 10.79
N ALA A 754 7.32 1.68 10.01
CA ALA A 754 5.99 2.16 9.69
C ALA A 754 5.23 1.25 8.70
N GLY A 755 3.93 1.46 8.57
CA GLY A 755 3.17 0.92 7.45
C GLY A 755 3.60 1.59 6.14
N GLU A 756 3.37 0.90 5.03
CA GLU A 756 3.67 1.36 3.67
C GLU A 756 5.15 1.66 3.37
N HIS A 757 6.06 1.40 4.31
CA HIS A 757 7.50 1.42 4.14
C HIS A 757 8.08 0.01 3.85
N PRO A 758 9.24 -0.08 3.16
CA PRO A 758 9.98 -1.33 3.00
C PRO A 758 10.51 -1.86 4.34
N ILE A 759 10.66 -3.19 4.45
CA ILE A 759 11.36 -3.79 5.59
C ILE A 759 12.86 -3.59 5.38
N ASP A 760 13.42 -2.59 6.06
CA ASP A 760 14.81 -2.15 5.91
C ASP A 760 15.47 -1.79 7.25
N PHE A 761 16.62 -2.39 7.57
CA PHE A 761 17.35 -2.20 8.82
C PHE A 761 18.80 -2.73 8.79
N TRP A 762 19.56 -2.48 9.85
CA TRP A 762 20.93 -2.98 10.03
C TRP A 762 21.02 -4.03 11.13
N ILE A 763 21.85 -5.06 10.89
CA ILE A 763 22.37 -5.99 11.89
C ILE A 763 23.81 -5.58 12.18
N ASP A 764 24.04 -5.02 13.37
CA ASP A 764 25.34 -4.53 13.82
C ASP A 764 26.03 -5.58 14.74
N PHE A 765 27.29 -5.96 14.44
CA PHE A 765 28.00 -7.06 15.12
C PHE A 765 28.90 -6.57 16.28
N LYS A 766 28.87 -7.27 17.42
CA LYS A 766 29.59 -6.92 18.66
C LYS A 766 30.95 -7.63 18.73
N GLY A 767 31.92 -7.09 18.01
CA GLY A 767 33.32 -7.54 18.04
C GLY A 767 33.53 -8.97 17.57
N THR A 768 34.72 -9.51 17.81
CA THR A 768 35.22 -10.78 17.23
C THR A 768 35.41 -11.88 18.28
N ILE A 769 35.65 -13.10 17.83
CA ILE A 769 36.02 -14.25 18.66
C ILE A 769 37.35 -14.85 18.18
N ALA A 770 38.03 -15.62 19.02
CA ALA A 770 39.27 -16.29 18.62
C ALA A 770 39.00 -17.39 17.58
N GLU A 771 39.94 -17.57 16.65
CA GLU A 771 39.84 -18.61 15.61
C GLU A 771 39.67 -20.01 16.23
N ASN A 772 38.86 -20.87 15.59
CA ASN A 772 38.50 -22.21 16.06
C ASN A 772 37.70 -22.28 17.40
N SER A 773 37.27 -21.14 17.95
CA SER A 773 36.29 -21.12 19.07
C SER A 773 34.91 -21.61 18.63
N THR A 774 34.08 -22.04 19.58
CA THR A 774 32.65 -22.30 19.38
C THR A 774 31.98 -21.10 18.68
N PRO A 775 31.21 -21.30 17.61
CA PRO A 775 30.53 -20.22 16.91
C PRO A 775 29.46 -19.55 17.79
N ARG A 776 29.32 -18.22 17.68
CA ARG A 776 28.19 -17.48 18.25
C ARG A 776 27.01 -17.50 17.27
N CYS A 777 25.80 -17.78 17.74
CA CYS A 777 24.61 -17.97 16.90
C CYS A 777 23.38 -17.20 17.42
N ALA A 778 22.65 -16.54 16.53
CA ALA A 778 21.44 -15.78 16.85
C ALA A 778 20.42 -15.85 15.70
N ILE A 779 19.14 -15.58 16.00
CA ILE A 779 18.09 -15.45 15.00
C ILE A 779 17.48 -14.05 15.11
N VAL A 780 17.38 -13.34 13.98
CA VAL A 780 16.59 -12.10 13.88
C VAL A 780 15.25 -12.44 13.24
N ARG A 781 14.17 -12.32 14.01
CA ARG A 781 12.80 -12.51 13.54
C ARG A 781 12.25 -11.17 13.07
N VAL A 782 11.97 -11.07 11.78
CA VAL A 782 11.14 -10.00 11.22
C VAL A 782 9.67 -10.40 11.35
N ARG A 783 8.83 -9.45 11.75
CA ARG A 783 7.36 -9.51 11.65
C ARG A 783 6.87 -8.36 10.78
N TYR A 784 6.02 -8.64 9.80
CA TYR A 784 5.54 -7.66 8.83
C TYR A 784 4.07 -7.92 8.47
N HIS A 785 3.45 -6.98 7.75
CA HIS A 785 2.01 -6.88 7.50
C HIS A 785 1.18 -6.86 8.79
N ASN A 786 1.23 -5.76 9.55
CA ASN A 786 0.64 -5.68 10.90
C ASN A 786 1.07 -6.86 11.80
N TYR A 787 2.35 -7.21 11.70
CA TYR A 787 3.01 -8.31 12.41
C TYR A 787 2.46 -9.74 12.14
N THR A 788 1.56 -9.97 11.18
CA THR A 788 0.95 -11.28 10.91
C THR A 788 1.87 -12.27 10.18
N CYS A 789 2.87 -11.76 9.44
CA CYS A 789 3.82 -12.55 8.68
C CYS A 789 5.19 -12.56 9.35
N GLU A 790 5.72 -13.75 9.64
CA GLU A 790 7.08 -13.91 10.18
C GLU A 790 8.10 -14.28 9.09
N HIS A 791 9.31 -13.74 9.18
CA HIS A 791 10.50 -14.17 8.44
C HIS A 791 11.72 -14.20 9.39
N ASP A 792 12.34 -15.37 9.56
CA ASP A 792 13.53 -15.56 10.42
C ASP A 792 14.84 -15.50 9.60
N ILE A 793 15.81 -14.68 10.03
CA ILE A 793 17.17 -14.55 9.47
C ILE A 793 18.18 -15.22 10.43
N TYR A 794 19.02 -16.13 9.93
CA TYR A 794 20.00 -16.87 10.74
C TYR A 794 21.35 -16.17 10.76
N VAL A 795 21.77 -15.72 11.93
CA VAL A 795 23.02 -14.97 12.14
C VAL A 795 24.04 -15.85 12.85
N ARG A 796 25.31 -15.76 12.42
CA ARG A 796 26.40 -16.55 13.01
C ARG A 796 27.75 -15.85 12.90
N GLN A 797 28.60 -16.02 13.90
CA GLN A 797 30.02 -15.68 13.82
C GLN A 797 30.89 -16.87 14.20
N GLY A 798 31.84 -17.23 13.33
CA GLY A 798 32.77 -18.34 13.51
C GLY A 798 32.40 -19.61 12.73
N TYR A 799 33.40 -20.25 12.12
CA TYR A 799 33.22 -21.37 11.19
C TYR A 799 33.73 -22.72 11.70
N ALA A 800 34.04 -22.84 13.00
CA ALA A 800 34.30 -24.13 13.65
C ALA A 800 33.10 -25.09 13.53
N PRO A 801 33.30 -26.42 13.64
CA PRO A 801 32.20 -27.38 13.72
C PRO A 801 31.26 -27.10 14.89
N ILE A 802 29.97 -27.46 14.76
CA ILE A 802 28.94 -27.15 15.76
C ILE A 802 27.90 -28.27 15.91
N THR A 803 27.56 -28.62 17.14
CA THR A 803 26.42 -29.51 17.47
C THR A 803 25.11 -28.72 17.45
N ILE A 804 24.04 -29.27 16.88
CA ILE A 804 22.78 -28.55 16.68
C ILE A 804 21.99 -28.35 17.99
N ASP A 805 22.16 -29.24 18.96
CA ASP A 805 21.54 -29.16 20.28
C ASP A 805 22.33 -28.33 21.31
N GLY A 806 23.61 -28.04 21.01
CA GLY A 806 24.54 -27.35 21.91
C GLY A 806 25.17 -28.22 23.00
N ASN A 807 24.91 -29.53 23.01
CA ASN A 807 25.60 -30.48 23.88
C ASN A 807 26.99 -30.84 23.30
N ALA A 808 27.79 -31.57 24.09
CA ALA A 808 29.09 -32.07 23.66
C ALA A 808 28.99 -32.94 22.40
N GLU A 809 30.03 -32.89 21.56
CA GLU A 809 30.13 -33.74 20.37
C GLU A 809 30.28 -35.23 20.75
N SER A 810 29.65 -36.11 19.98
CA SER A 810 29.75 -37.56 20.14
C SER A 810 29.25 -38.31 18.91
N ASP A 811 29.53 -39.62 18.87
CA ASP A 811 29.03 -40.62 17.90
C ASP A 811 27.51 -40.53 17.58
N LYS A 812 26.71 -39.93 18.48
CA LYS A 812 25.26 -39.70 18.34
C LYS A 812 24.83 -38.23 18.36
N ASN A 813 25.75 -37.31 18.60
CA ASN A 813 25.55 -35.86 18.51
C ASN A 813 26.70 -35.25 17.70
N PRO A 814 26.70 -35.43 16.37
CA PRO A 814 27.81 -35.01 15.53
C PRO A 814 27.96 -33.49 15.48
N ALA A 815 29.20 -32.99 15.61
CA ALA A 815 29.52 -31.60 15.33
C ALA A 815 29.70 -31.41 13.82
N TRP A 816 28.83 -30.62 13.21
CA TRP A 816 28.78 -30.44 11.76
C TRP A 816 29.81 -29.43 11.26
N ALA A 817 30.62 -29.82 10.29
CA ALA A 817 31.56 -28.90 9.63
C ALA A 817 30.80 -27.80 8.86
N SER A 818 31.32 -26.58 8.88
CA SER A 818 30.69 -25.44 8.18
C SER A 818 30.85 -25.46 6.65
N TYR A 819 31.75 -26.32 6.15
CA TYR A 819 32.25 -26.31 4.77
C TYR A 819 31.92 -27.63 4.05
N ASN A 820 31.74 -27.57 2.73
CA ASN A 820 31.77 -28.78 1.89
C ASN A 820 33.22 -29.22 1.63
N VAL A 821 33.41 -30.45 1.19
CA VAL A 821 34.74 -30.94 0.76
C VAL A 821 35.04 -30.40 -0.65
N TYR A 822 36.18 -29.74 -0.80
CA TYR A 822 36.70 -29.27 -2.08
C TYR A 822 37.52 -30.35 -2.80
N ARG A 823 38.38 -31.08 -2.07
CA ARG A 823 39.17 -32.22 -2.58
C ARG A 823 39.64 -33.14 -1.44
N PHE A 824 40.31 -34.23 -1.77
CA PHE A 824 41.05 -35.06 -0.80
C PHE A 824 42.57 -34.89 -1.00
N ASP A 825 43.31 -34.84 0.11
CA ASP A 825 44.77 -34.77 0.09
C ASP A 825 45.43 -36.14 -0.20
N ALA A 826 46.76 -36.21 -0.21
CA ALA A 826 47.49 -37.45 -0.46
C ALA A 826 47.30 -38.51 0.66
N ASN A 827 46.96 -38.07 1.87
CA ASN A 827 46.73 -38.91 3.05
C ASN A 827 45.28 -39.38 3.20
N ASN A 828 44.40 -39.09 2.23
CA ASN A 828 42.95 -39.36 2.27
C ASN A 828 42.16 -38.44 3.24
N ALA A 829 42.73 -37.32 3.67
CA ALA A 829 42.07 -36.32 4.51
C ALA A 829 41.24 -35.33 3.65
N PRO A 830 40.11 -34.83 4.16
CA PRO A 830 39.31 -33.83 3.47
C PRO A 830 40.04 -32.48 3.46
N VAL A 831 40.00 -31.80 2.32
CA VAL A 831 40.38 -30.40 2.17
C VAL A 831 39.10 -29.62 1.88
N TYR A 832 38.77 -28.71 2.78
CA TYR A 832 37.51 -27.96 2.77
C TYR A 832 37.49 -26.82 1.75
N THR A 833 36.28 -26.33 1.47
CA THR A 833 36.06 -25.07 0.73
C THR A 833 36.63 -23.86 1.47
N LYS A 834 36.84 -22.74 0.77
CA LYS A 834 37.36 -21.48 1.38
C LYS A 834 36.31 -20.76 2.23
N SER A 835 35.03 -21.01 1.95
CA SER A 835 33.88 -20.34 2.55
C SER A 835 32.72 -21.34 2.71
N PRO A 836 31.84 -21.19 3.73
CA PRO A 836 30.58 -21.91 3.81
C PRO A 836 29.62 -21.64 2.63
N LEU A 837 29.83 -20.53 1.91
CA LEU A 837 29.10 -20.16 0.69
C LEU A 837 29.50 -20.97 -0.54
N GLU A 838 30.68 -21.58 -0.55
CA GLU A 838 31.18 -22.30 -1.71
C GLU A 838 30.50 -23.67 -1.82
N GLU A 839 29.99 -24.01 -3.02
CA GLU A 839 29.29 -25.28 -3.24
C GLU A 839 30.18 -26.52 -3.04
N GLY A 840 31.49 -26.39 -3.23
CA GLY A 840 32.45 -27.49 -3.15
C GLY A 840 32.40 -28.41 -4.36
N SER A 841 33.12 -29.53 -4.30
CA SER A 841 33.23 -30.44 -5.44
C SER A 841 32.20 -31.56 -5.40
N LEU A 842 31.80 -32.03 -6.58
CA LEU A 842 30.95 -33.21 -6.74
C LEU A 842 31.81 -34.48 -6.84
N PHE A 843 31.43 -35.53 -6.12
CA PHE A 843 32.19 -36.80 -6.07
C PHE A 843 31.33 -38.00 -6.45
N ARG A 844 31.82 -38.82 -7.40
CA ARG A 844 31.24 -40.13 -7.70
C ARG A 844 31.58 -41.13 -6.60
N ARG A 845 30.63 -41.99 -6.22
CA ARG A 845 30.72 -42.77 -4.98
C ARG A 845 31.97 -43.66 -4.93
N GLY A 846 32.75 -43.52 -3.85
CA GLY A 846 34.03 -44.20 -3.64
C GLY A 846 35.20 -43.58 -4.40
N ASN A 847 34.98 -42.82 -5.48
CA ASN A 847 36.05 -42.12 -6.20
C ASN A 847 36.39 -40.79 -5.50
N ARG A 848 37.69 -40.60 -5.23
CA ARG A 848 38.22 -39.42 -4.51
C ARG A 848 38.64 -38.29 -5.45
N THR A 849 38.42 -38.47 -6.76
CA THR A 849 38.61 -37.45 -7.79
C THR A 849 37.48 -36.43 -7.71
N ALA A 850 37.81 -35.20 -7.33
CA ALA A 850 36.88 -34.09 -7.16
C ALA A 850 36.49 -33.48 -8.52
N ILE A 851 35.20 -33.45 -8.85
CA ILE A 851 34.69 -32.72 -10.02
C ILE A 851 34.42 -31.28 -9.61
N LEU A 852 35.16 -30.34 -10.20
CA LEU A 852 35.20 -28.94 -9.76
C LEU A 852 33.93 -28.16 -10.13
N ALA A 853 33.55 -27.20 -9.29
CA ALA A 853 32.46 -26.25 -9.52
C ALA A 853 32.56 -25.50 -10.86
N SER A 854 33.78 -25.21 -11.34
CA SER A 854 34.05 -24.56 -12.63
C SER A 854 33.44 -25.26 -13.85
N ASN A 855 33.13 -26.56 -13.75
CA ASN A 855 32.42 -27.28 -14.80
C ASN A 855 30.96 -26.84 -14.97
N ASN A 856 30.34 -26.23 -13.95
CA ASN A 856 28.93 -25.91 -13.95
C ASN A 856 28.58 -24.70 -14.84
N ASP A 857 29.54 -23.79 -15.05
CA ASP A 857 29.42 -22.65 -15.98
C ASP A 857 29.95 -22.96 -17.40
N ARG A 858 30.64 -24.10 -17.61
CA ARG A 858 31.28 -24.41 -18.90
C ARG A 858 30.25 -24.74 -20.01
N PRO A 859 30.35 -24.15 -21.21
CA PRO A 859 29.44 -24.46 -22.33
C PRO A 859 29.36 -25.95 -22.66
N GLY A 860 28.14 -26.50 -22.68
CA GLY A 860 27.88 -27.92 -22.87
C GLY A 860 28.02 -28.79 -21.61
N PHE A 861 28.23 -28.18 -20.44
CA PHE A 861 28.23 -28.84 -19.11
C PHE A 861 27.21 -28.23 -18.14
N THR A 862 26.55 -27.13 -18.52
CA THR A 862 25.49 -26.43 -17.77
C THR A 862 24.22 -27.28 -17.59
N PHE A 863 23.22 -26.73 -16.91
CA PHE A 863 21.94 -27.40 -16.59
C PHE A 863 21.34 -28.17 -17.78
N GLY A 864 20.97 -29.44 -17.56
CA GLY A 864 20.34 -30.32 -18.53
C GLY A 864 21.19 -30.70 -19.75
N LEU A 865 22.35 -30.07 -19.98
CA LEU A 865 23.23 -30.40 -21.08
C LEU A 865 24.09 -31.62 -20.74
N GLY A 866 24.05 -32.62 -21.62
CA GLY A 866 24.90 -33.80 -21.52
C GLY A 866 26.34 -33.47 -21.93
N PRO A 867 27.34 -33.71 -21.06
CA PRO A 867 28.71 -33.17 -21.16
C PRO A 867 29.32 -33.32 -22.56
N SER A 868 29.92 -32.23 -23.04
CA SER A 868 30.52 -32.13 -24.37
C SER A 868 31.93 -32.72 -24.46
N GLY A 869 32.56 -33.07 -23.34
CA GLY A 869 33.91 -33.63 -23.29
C GLY A 869 34.37 -34.03 -21.88
N SER A 870 35.62 -33.71 -21.54
CA SER A 870 36.20 -33.94 -20.21
C SER A 870 35.87 -32.84 -19.21
N PHE A 871 35.76 -33.21 -17.93
CA PHE A 871 35.60 -32.33 -16.79
C PHE A 871 36.97 -31.86 -16.25
N ASP A 872 37.02 -30.64 -15.73
CA ASP A 872 38.09 -30.19 -14.81
C ASP A 872 37.97 -30.94 -13.49
N VAL A 873 39.05 -31.61 -13.06
CA VAL A 873 39.04 -32.39 -11.81
C VAL A 873 40.32 -32.23 -11.01
N LEU A 874 40.24 -32.48 -9.70
CA LEU A 874 41.42 -32.72 -8.85
C LEU A 874 41.46 -34.18 -8.39
N GLU A 875 42.50 -34.90 -8.81
CA GLU A 875 42.78 -36.26 -8.37
C GLU A 875 43.32 -36.28 -6.92
N LEU A 876 43.35 -37.46 -6.29
CA LEU A 876 43.78 -37.60 -4.88
C LEU A 876 45.16 -36.96 -4.64
N GLY A 877 45.24 -36.01 -3.71
CA GLY A 877 46.47 -35.29 -3.38
C GLY A 877 46.91 -34.24 -4.41
N ALA A 878 46.27 -34.16 -5.58
CA ALA A 878 46.60 -33.15 -6.58
C ALA A 878 46.16 -31.74 -6.14
N THR A 879 46.93 -30.74 -6.56
CA THR A 879 46.66 -29.31 -6.38
C THR A 879 46.46 -28.56 -7.70
N THR A 880 46.74 -29.21 -8.84
CA THR A 880 46.58 -28.65 -10.19
C THR A 880 45.52 -29.46 -10.95
N PRO A 881 44.52 -28.83 -11.59
CA PRO A 881 43.46 -29.53 -12.30
C PRO A 881 43.96 -30.43 -13.44
N SER A 882 43.35 -31.60 -13.59
CA SER A 882 43.49 -32.49 -14.75
C SER A 882 42.15 -32.65 -15.49
N GLN A 883 42.14 -33.36 -16.62
CA GLN A 883 40.95 -33.61 -17.43
C GLN A 883 40.54 -35.08 -17.39
N LYS A 884 39.27 -35.38 -17.08
CA LYS A 884 38.70 -36.75 -17.15
C LYS A 884 37.31 -36.76 -17.78
N THR A 885 37.01 -37.77 -18.57
CA THR A 885 35.64 -38.06 -19.04
C THR A 885 34.80 -38.70 -17.92
N TRP A 886 33.47 -38.64 -18.02
CA TRP A 886 32.56 -39.25 -17.02
C TRP A 886 32.85 -40.74 -16.75
N SER A 887 33.20 -41.49 -17.81
CA SER A 887 33.56 -42.91 -17.73
C SER A 887 34.85 -43.16 -16.94
N GLN A 888 35.84 -42.26 -17.05
CA GLN A 888 37.08 -42.30 -16.26
C GLN A 888 36.88 -41.88 -14.80
N LEU A 889 35.71 -41.34 -14.46
CA LEU A 889 35.35 -40.93 -13.10
C LEU A 889 34.53 -42.00 -12.35
N ALA A 890 34.19 -43.13 -12.99
CA ALA A 890 33.65 -44.29 -12.28
C ALA A 890 34.64 -44.80 -11.21
N PRO A 891 34.16 -45.37 -10.08
CA PRO A 891 35.05 -46.03 -9.12
C PRO A 891 35.76 -47.22 -9.78
N SER A 892 37.05 -47.40 -9.48
CA SER A 892 37.80 -48.57 -9.95
C SER A 892 37.35 -49.84 -9.22
N ALA A 893 37.72 -51.02 -9.75
CA ALA A 893 37.39 -52.31 -9.14
C ALA A 893 37.88 -52.45 -7.69
N ASP A 894 38.94 -51.75 -7.29
CA ASP A 894 39.43 -51.75 -5.90
C ASP A 894 38.78 -50.67 -5.04
N ASP A 895 38.29 -49.57 -5.63
CA ASP A 895 37.45 -48.59 -4.94
C ASP A 895 36.08 -49.19 -4.59
N VAL A 896 35.53 -50.00 -5.51
CA VAL A 896 34.31 -50.80 -5.29
C VAL A 896 34.48 -51.72 -4.08
N LYS A 897 35.58 -52.48 -4.01
CA LYS A 897 35.87 -53.38 -2.87
C LYS A 897 36.12 -52.63 -1.56
N SER A 898 36.82 -51.49 -1.60
CA SER A 898 37.39 -50.86 -0.39
C SER A 898 36.57 -49.74 0.22
N ARG A 899 35.77 -48.99 -0.57
CA ARG A 899 35.12 -47.75 -0.10
C ARG A 899 33.67 -47.57 -0.54
N PHE A 900 33.16 -48.41 -1.44
CA PHE A 900 31.80 -48.23 -1.96
C PHE A 900 30.72 -48.60 -0.94
N ALA A 901 30.94 -49.63 -0.12
CA ALA A 901 30.06 -50.02 0.99
C ALA A 901 30.17 -49.07 2.20
N SER A 902 31.37 -48.69 2.62
CA SER A 902 31.59 -47.62 3.62
C SER A 902 32.81 -46.80 3.23
N TRP A 903 32.62 -45.49 3.07
CA TRP A 903 33.65 -44.59 2.57
C TRP A 903 34.45 -44.00 3.74
N SER A 904 35.63 -44.56 4.01
CA SER A 904 36.56 -44.02 4.99
C SER A 904 37.35 -42.83 4.46
N ILE A 905 37.53 -41.83 5.33
CA ILE A 905 38.44 -40.68 5.17
C ILE A 905 39.49 -40.73 6.27
N ALA A 906 40.58 -39.98 6.14
CA ALA A 906 41.51 -39.72 7.23
C ALA A 906 41.12 -38.43 7.97
N GLY A 907 41.33 -38.40 9.27
CA GLY A 907 41.00 -37.28 10.15
C GLY A 907 41.00 -37.73 11.61
N ASP A 908 41.17 -36.79 12.53
CA ASP A 908 41.02 -37.07 13.97
C ASP A 908 39.53 -36.95 14.34
N HIS A 909 38.94 -38.08 14.75
CA HIS A 909 37.51 -38.21 15.10
C HIS A 909 36.55 -37.60 14.06
N GLU A 910 36.87 -37.72 12.77
CA GLU A 910 36.16 -37.06 11.67
C GLU A 910 35.68 -38.08 10.61
N ARG A 911 34.43 -37.93 10.15
CA ARG A 911 33.80 -38.81 9.13
C ARG A 911 33.05 -38.01 8.08
N ILE A 912 32.87 -38.60 6.89
CA ILE A 912 31.74 -38.26 6.02
C ILE A 912 30.46 -38.53 6.82
N ALA A 913 29.48 -37.63 6.75
CA ALA A 913 28.21 -37.79 7.45
C ALA A 913 27.53 -39.13 7.08
N THR A 914 27.00 -39.85 8.07
CA THR A 914 26.15 -41.02 7.84
C THR A 914 24.69 -40.60 7.62
N ILE A 915 23.83 -41.55 7.25
CA ILE A 915 22.39 -41.28 7.13
C ILE A 915 21.78 -40.99 8.51
N GLU A 916 22.25 -41.66 9.55
CA GLU A 916 21.89 -41.43 10.94
C GLU A 916 22.33 -40.03 11.42
N ASP A 917 23.51 -39.56 11.02
CA ASP A 917 23.95 -38.17 11.29
C ASP A 917 22.94 -37.17 10.71
N PHE A 918 22.54 -37.30 9.44
CA PHE A 918 21.52 -36.43 8.83
C PHE A 918 20.15 -36.51 9.53
N TYR A 919 19.79 -37.65 10.12
CA TYR A 919 18.54 -37.78 10.89
C TYR A 919 18.59 -37.13 12.29
N THR A 920 19.77 -36.77 12.81
CA THR A 920 19.87 -35.83 13.96
C THR A 920 19.39 -34.41 13.61
N LEU A 921 19.29 -34.10 12.32
CA LEU A 921 18.76 -32.85 11.79
C LEU A 921 17.26 -32.95 11.43
N GLU A 922 16.56 -34.04 11.77
CA GLU A 922 15.11 -34.19 11.58
C GLU A 922 14.31 -33.90 12.86
N SER A 923 13.22 -33.16 12.72
CA SER A 923 12.28 -32.80 13.78
C SER A 923 11.40 -33.99 14.21
N THR A 924 12.00 -34.97 14.89
CA THR A 924 11.27 -36.04 15.58
C THR A 924 10.76 -35.56 16.95
N SER A 925 10.01 -36.39 17.69
CA SER A 925 9.56 -36.06 19.06
C SER A 925 10.70 -35.87 20.08
N ILE A 926 11.92 -36.29 19.76
CA ILE A 926 13.14 -36.08 20.56
C ILE A 926 13.86 -34.79 20.14
N HIS A 927 13.62 -34.32 18.91
CA HIS A 927 14.26 -33.17 18.27
C HIS A 927 13.24 -32.11 17.83
N SER A 928 12.15 -31.94 18.59
CA SER A 928 11.01 -31.07 18.28
C SER A 928 11.36 -29.60 18.01
N ASN A 929 12.57 -29.21 18.42
CA ASN A 929 13.07 -27.84 18.43
C ASN A 929 13.94 -27.53 17.20
N ILE A 930 14.16 -28.51 16.30
CA ILE A 930 14.94 -28.33 15.07
C ILE A 930 14.03 -27.87 13.92
N GLY A 931 14.25 -26.65 13.45
CA GLY A 931 13.58 -26.06 12.28
C GLY A 931 14.41 -26.18 11.00
N LYS A 932 13.76 -25.91 9.86
CA LYS A 932 14.40 -25.81 8.54
C LYS A 932 13.93 -24.57 7.79
N ALA A 933 14.85 -23.93 7.09
CA ALA A 933 14.58 -22.76 6.27
C ALA A 933 15.42 -22.79 4.99
N TYR A 934 14.99 -22.08 3.96
CA TYR A 934 15.59 -22.10 2.63
C TYR A 934 15.73 -20.67 2.13
N GLY A 935 16.88 -20.34 1.52
CA GLY A 935 17.19 -19.00 1.04
C GLY A 935 18.68 -18.71 0.92
N VAL A 936 19.03 -17.43 0.83
CA VAL A 936 20.38 -16.91 0.61
C VAL A 936 21.16 -16.73 1.91
N LEU A 937 22.36 -17.28 1.96
CA LEU A 937 23.39 -16.92 2.93
C LEU A 937 24.32 -15.85 2.35
N TYR A 938 24.68 -14.86 3.16
CA TYR A 938 25.76 -13.91 2.92
C TYR A 938 26.92 -14.11 3.90
N GLY A 939 28.14 -13.83 3.46
CA GLY A 939 29.39 -14.01 4.20
C GLY A 939 30.17 -12.70 4.40
N ASP A 940 31.37 -12.80 4.97
CA ASP A 940 32.25 -11.69 5.37
C ASP A 940 32.28 -10.51 4.37
N GLY A 941 32.61 -10.75 3.09
CA GLY A 941 32.70 -9.72 2.06
C GLY A 941 31.39 -9.06 1.60
N ALA A 942 30.24 -9.40 2.19
CA ALA A 942 28.93 -8.84 1.85
C ALA A 942 28.42 -7.91 2.96
N THR A 943 28.16 -6.64 2.62
CA THR A 943 27.69 -5.58 3.53
C THR A 943 26.19 -5.29 3.42
N GLU A 944 25.50 -5.76 2.37
CA GLU A 944 24.10 -5.44 2.07
C GLU A 944 23.40 -6.63 1.35
N THR A 945 22.07 -6.72 1.44
CA THR A 945 21.26 -7.63 0.61
C THR A 945 21.44 -7.31 -0.89
N GLN A 946 21.93 -8.28 -1.68
CA GLN A 946 22.15 -8.07 -3.12
C GLN A 946 20.85 -8.19 -3.92
N LYS A 947 20.61 -7.21 -4.82
CA LYS A 947 19.41 -7.13 -5.68
C LYS A 947 19.44 -8.14 -6.84
N SER A 948 20.56 -8.24 -7.56
CA SER A 948 20.68 -9.17 -8.70
C SER A 948 20.68 -10.63 -8.26
N VAL A 949 19.88 -11.46 -8.94
CA VAL A 949 19.78 -12.91 -8.70
C VAL A 949 21.12 -13.62 -8.99
N GLU A 950 21.85 -13.20 -10.02
CA GLU A 950 23.18 -13.75 -10.31
C GLU A 950 24.15 -13.51 -9.14
N VAL A 951 24.11 -12.33 -8.52
CA VAL A 951 24.99 -11.99 -7.40
C VAL A 951 24.54 -12.68 -6.10
N ALA A 952 23.23 -12.72 -5.83
CA ALA A 952 22.65 -13.33 -4.63
C ALA A 952 22.78 -14.86 -4.57
N PHE A 953 22.89 -15.55 -5.72
CA PHE A 953 23.14 -17.00 -5.80
C PHE A 953 24.56 -17.36 -6.27
N GLY A 954 25.40 -16.35 -6.57
CA GLY A 954 26.55 -16.49 -7.48
C GLY A 954 27.88 -16.94 -6.92
N TYR A 955 28.00 -17.21 -5.61
CA TYR A 955 29.30 -17.47 -4.98
C TYR A 955 29.99 -18.72 -5.58
N ASP A 956 31.30 -18.61 -5.85
CA ASP A 956 32.13 -19.64 -6.49
C ASP A 956 33.49 -19.80 -5.78
N HIS A 957 34.21 -20.89 -6.03
CA HIS A 957 35.53 -21.16 -5.48
C HIS A 957 36.56 -20.05 -5.79
N ASN A 958 36.42 -19.35 -6.92
CA ASN A 958 37.37 -18.32 -7.35
C ASN A 958 37.18 -16.98 -6.62
N GLU A 959 36.10 -16.82 -5.86
CA GLU A 959 35.84 -15.64 -5.03
C GLU A 959 36.82 -15.54 -3.85
N ASP A 960 37.13 -14.31 -3.44
CA ASP A 960 37.78 -14.02 -2.16
C ASP A 960 36.70 -13.96 -1.05
N PRO A 961 36.73 -14.84 -0.04
CA PRO A 961 35.76 -14.83 1.06
C PRO A 961 35.65 -13.48 1.79
N THR A 962 36.75 -12.72 1.84
CA THR A 962 36.83 -11.45 2.58
C THR A 962 36.34 -10.23 1.81
N ASN A 963 36.22 -10.33 0.48
CA ASN A 963 35.88 -9.21 -0.40
C ASN A 963 34.70 -9.49 -1.35
N SER A 964 34.20 -10.73 -1.43
CA SER A 964 33.07 -11.06 -2.29
C SER A 964 31.73 -10.75 -1.65
N LYS A 965 30.98 -9.87 -2.29
CA LYS A 965 29.59 -9.53 -1.92
C LYS A 965 28.55 -10.58 -2.33
N LYS A 966 28.96 -11.69 -2.96
CA LYS A 966 28.04 -12.69 -3.49
C LYS A 966 27.42 -13.55 -2.39
N GLY A 967 26.17 -13.95 -2.61
CA GLY A 967 25.47 -14.91 -1.75
C GLY A 967 25.50 -16.33 -2.32
N MET A 968 25.00 -17.28 -1.52
CA MET A 968 24.73 -18.65 -1.95
C MET A 968 23.35 -19.09 -1.44
N ARG A 969 22.57 -19.75 -2.29
CA ARG A 969 21.29 -20.38 -1.89
C ARG A 969 21.49 -21.77 -1.29
N GLY A 970 20.75 -22.08 -0.25
CA GLY A 970 20.85 -23.36 0.44
C GLY A 970 19.77 -23.62 1.48
N CYS A 971 19.94 -24.74 2.18
CA CYS A 971 19.11 -25.14 3.32
C CYS A 971 19.81 -24.80 4.63
N PHE A 972 19.12 -24.04 5.48
CA PHE A 972 19.47 -23.79 6.86
C PHE A 972 18.77 -24.82 7.75
N VAL A 973 19.55 -25.50 8.60
CA VAL A 973 19.01 -26.23 9.75
C VAL A 973 19.36 -25.45 11.01
N PHE A 974 18.39 -25.23 11.89
CA PHE A 974 18.55 -24.42 13.08
C PHE A 974 17.78 -25.00 14.27
N ASN A 975 18.18 -24.64 15.48
CA ASN A 975 17.48 -24.99 16.71
C ASN A 975 16.84 -23.75 17.34
N ILE A 976 15.55 -23.81 17.63
CA ILE A 976 14.76 -22.66 18.11
C ILE A 976 15.11 -22.22 19.54
N ASN A 977 15.78 -23.07 20.33
CA ASN A 977 16.08 -22.79 21.74
C ASN A 977 17.44 -22.12 21.98
N ASN A 978 18.42 -22.38 21.12
CA ASN A 978 19.81 -21.92 21.27
C ASN A 978 20.32 -21.14 20.04
N SER A 979 19.48 -20.94 19.02
CA SER A 979 19.82 -20.35 17.72
C SER A 979 20.93 -21.03 16.91
N HIS A 980 21.53 -22.14 17.36
CA HIS A 980 22.59 -22.86 16.64
C HIS A 980 22.14 -23.18 15.22
N ASN A 981 22.95 -22.86 14.22
CA ASN A 981 22.57 -23.00 12.81
C ASN A 981 23.71 -23.49 11.89
N ILE A 982 23.30 -24.32 10.93
CA ILE A 982 24.14 -25.04 9.95
C ILE A 982 23.58 -24.75 8.55
N PHE A 983 24.46 -24.55 7.56
CA PHE A 983 24.09 -24.25 6.18
C PHE A 983 24.62 -25.31 5.19
N PHE A 984 23.72 -25.78 4.34
CA PHE A 984 23.96 -26.70 3.24
C PHE A 984 23.71 -25.97 1.90
N PRO A 985 24.76 -25.53 1.17
CA PRO A 985 24.57 -24.94 -0.15
C PRO A 985 23.98 -25.98 -1.11
N ILE A 986 23.12 -25.53 -2.02
CA ILE A 986 22.59 -26.40 -3.10
C ILE A 986 23.29 -26.19 -4.45
N GLY A 987 24.27 -25.29 -4.49
CA GLY A 987 25.05 -24.93 -5.67
C GLY A 987 24.62 -23.61 -6.30
N LYS A 988 25.58 -22.93 -6.93
CA LYS A 988 25.39 -21.69 -7.70
C LYS A 988 24.32 -21.90 -8.77
N SER A 989 24.51 -22.95 -9.56
CA SER A 989 23.54 -23.43 -10.56
C SER A 989 22.18 -23.84 -9.98
N GLY A 990 22.09 -24.13 -8.68
CA GLY A 990 20.89 -24.65 -8.01
C GLY A 990 20.70 -26.17 -8.12
N TYR A 991 21.66 -26.88 -8.73
CA TYR A 991 21.56 -28.30 -9.04
C TYR A 991 22.77 -29.06 -8.49
N GLY A 992 22.77 -29.33 -7.18
CA GLY A 992 23.86 -29.98 -6.45
C GLY A 992 24.01 -31.48 -6.71
N ARG A 993 24.04 -31.87 -8.00
CA ARG A 993 24.08 -33.27 -8.47
C ARG A 993 24.43 -33.33 -9.97
N ARG A 994 25.29 -34.27 -10.36
CA ARG A 994 25.46 -34.71 -11.76
C ARG A 994 25.10 -36.19 -11.91
N LYS A 995 24.19 -36.49 -12.85
CA LYS A 995 23.53 -37.80 -12.95
C LYS A 995 24.41 -38.89 -13.54
N GLY A 996 24.50 -40.04 -12.88
CA GLY A 996 25.30 -41.18 -13.33
C GLY A 996 24.60 -42.15 -14.29
N MET A 997 23.28 -42.04 -14.44
CA MET A 997 22.46 -42.85 -15.34
C MET A 997 21.74 -42.01 -16.41
N THR A 998 21.53 -42.59 -17.59
CA THR A 998 20.74 -42.00 -18.69
C THR A 998 19.24 -42.15 -18.45
N SER A 999 18.47 -41.10 -18.75
CA SER A 999 17.00 -41.14 -18.74
C SER A 999 16.47 -40.26 -19.88
N ASN A 1000 15.50 -40.77 -20.65
CA ASN A 1000 14.80 -40.03 -21.72
C ASN A 1000 15.71 -39.24 -22.69
N GLY A 1001 16.88 -39.80 -23.03
CA GLY A 1001 17.85 -39.18 -23.96
C GLY A 1001 18.91 -38.28 -23.33
N GLU A 1002 18.79 -37.93 -22.05
CA GLU A 1002 19.82 -37.17 -21.33
C GLU A 1002 21.10 -38.02 -21.12
N LYS A 1003 22.28 -37.44 -21.37
CA LYS A 1003 23.57 -38.14 -21.20
C LYS A 1003 23.99 -38.19 -19.74
N VAL A 1004 24.75 -39.24 -19.38
CA VAL A 1004 25.47 -39.32 -18.10
C VAL A 1004 26.41 -38.12 -17.89
N GLY A 1005 26.50 -37.65 -16.65
CA GLY A 1005 27.26 -36.47 -16.24
C GLY A 1005 26.54 -35.13 -16.41
N ALA A 1006 25.30 -35.11 -16.93
CA ALA A 1006 24.48 -33.91 -17.02
C ALA A 1006 24.20 -33.30 -15.63
N LEU A 1007 24.16 -31.97 -15.55
CA LEU A 1007 23.90 -31.20 -14.34
C LEU A 1007 22.39 -31.09 -14.12
N ARG A 1008 21.85 -31.82 -13.14
CA ARG A 1008 20.42 -31.78 -12.77
C ARG A 1008 20.21 -32.39 -11.39
N TYR A 1009 19.41 -31.71 -10.56
CA TYR A 1009 18.97 -32.22 -9.26
C TYR A 1009 18.04 -33.44 -9.41
N ALA A 1010 16.89 -33.28 -10.05
CA ALA A 1010 15.88 -34.33 -10.13
C ALA A 1010 16.27 -35.53 -11.00
N GLN A 1011 15.71 -36.71 -10.71
CA GLN A 1011 15.86 -37.90 -11.55
C GLN A 1011 15.25 -37.71 -12.96
N ARG A 1012 14.11 -37.00 -13.05
CA ARG A 1012 13.37 -36.77 -14.30
C ARG A 1012 13.96 -35.62 -15.12
N THR A 1013 13.64 -35.54 -16.42
CA THR A 1013 14.32 -34.65 -17.40
C THR A 1013 13.36 -33.87 -18.31
N ASP A 1014 12.06 -33.97 -18.08
CA ASP A 1014 10.99 -33.30 -18.82
C ASP A 1014 9.76 -33.21 -17.89
N TYR A 1015 8.72 -32.47 -18.26
CA TYR A 1015 7.49 -32.31 -17.48
C TYR A 1015 6.86 -33.64 -17.03
N TYR A 1016 6.22 -33.66 -15.86
CA TYR A 1016 5.67 -34.88 -15.26
C TYR A 1016 4.63 -35.56 -16.16
N ASN A 1017 3.74 -34.78 -16.76
CA ASN A 1017 2.65 -35.26 -17.62
C ASN A 1017 3.14 -36.02 -18.89
N LYS A 1018 4.40 -35.85 -19.31
CA LYS A 1018 4.99 -36.52 -20.47
C LYS A 1018 5.63 -37.88 -20.16
N ASP A 1019 5.61 -38.35 -18.92
CA ASP A 1019 6.19 -39.66 -18.58
C ASP A 1019 5.36 -40.87 -19.05
N GLY A 1020 4.17 -40.64 -19.62
CA GLY A 1020 3.27 -41.67 -20.12
C GLY A 1020 2.50 -42.42 -19.03
N THR A 1021 2.70 -42.09 -17.74
CA THR A 1021 2.03 -42.77 -16.61
C THR A 1021 0.73 -42.11 -16.18
N GLY A 1022 0.50 -40.85 -16.58
CA GLY A 1022 -0.69 -40.07 -16.20
C GLY A 1022 -0.73 -39.59 -14.75
N ASN A 1023 0.30 -39.87 -13.95
CA ASN A 1023 0.27 -39.67 -12.49
C ASN A 1023 0.30 -38.21 -12.02
N ILE A 1024 0.55 -37.23 -12.90
CA ILE A 1024 0.60 -35.79 -12.56
C ILE A 1024 -0.64 -35.30 -11.80
N GLN A 1025 -1.82 -35.85 -12.09
CA GLN A 1025 -3.08 -35.50 -11.41
C GLN A 1025 -3.06 -35.73 -9.90
N TYR A 1026 -2.14 -36.56 -9.38
CA TYR A 1026 -1.95 -36.83 -7.95
C TYR A 1026 -0.84 -36.00 -7.29
N VAL A 1027 0.06 -35.42 -8.10
CA VAL A 1027 1.30 -34.78 -7.64
C VAL A 1027 1.61 -33.47 -8.38
N PRO A 1028 0.66 -32.51 -8.45
CA PRO A 1028 0.76 -31.38 -9.37
C PRO A 1028 1.94 -30.44 -9.08
N LEU A 1029 2.42 -30.38 -7.84
CA LEU A 1029 3.62 -29.62 -7.47
C LEU A 1029 4.94 -30.24 -7.97
N PHE A 1030 4.90 -31.43 -8.58
CA PHE A 1030 6.05 -32.02 -9.26
C PHE A 1030 6.00 -31.87 -10.79
N TYR A 1031 5.07 -31.06 -11.32
CA TYR A 1031 4.89 -30.80 -12.76
C TYR A 1031 6.18 -30.51 -13.52
N ASP A 1032 6.97 -29.57 -12.98
CA ASP A 1032 8.21 -29.03 -13.54
C ASP A 1032 9.45 -29.42 -12.71
N LEU A 1033 9.34 -30.44 -11.85
CA LEU A 1033 10.39 -30.87 -10.90
C LEU A 1033 11.76 -31.12 -11.55
N PHE A 1034 11.81 -31.36 -12.86
CA PHE A 1034 13.04 -31.50 -13.63
C PHE A 1034 13.89 -30.21 -13.68
N GLU A 1035 13.29 -29.04 -13.46
CA GLU A 1035 13.92 -27.71 -13.46
C GLU A 1035 13.92 -27.05 -12.07
N ARG A 1036 13.20 -27.61 -11.09
CA ARG A 1036 13.21 -27.09 -9.73
C ARG A 1036 14.54 -27.42 -9.00
N PRO A 1037 15.07 -26.48 -8.20
CA PRO A 1037 16.41 -26.61 -7.60
C PRO A 1037 16.45 -27.58 -6.40
N GLY A 1038 17.65 -28.03 -6.05
CA GLY A 1038 17.92 -28.95 -4.94
C GLY A 1038 19.33 -29.54 -5.00
N ALA A 1039 19.70 -30.33 -3.99
CA ALA A 1039 21.01 -31.00 -3.94
C ALA A 1039 20.96 -32.38 -3.28
N ILE A 1040 21.91 -33.23 -3.67
CA ILE A 1040 22.12 -34.55 -3.07
C ILE A 1040 23.49 -34.57 -2.38
N TYR A 1041 23.53 -35.14 -1.17
CA TYR A 1041 24.75 -35.31 -0.38
C TYR A 1041 25.09 -36.80 -0.24
N GLN A 1042 26.34 -37.21 -0.47
CA GLN A 1042 26.79 -38.59 -0.22
C GLN A 1042 26.76 -38.91 1.28
N CYS A 1043 26.17 -40.04 1.66
CA CYS A 1043 26.34 -40.60 2.99
C CYS A 1043 27.57 -41.54 3.02
N ARG A 1044 28.24 -41.66 4.16
CA ARG A 1044 29.40 -42.56 4.36
C ARG A 1044 29.11 -43.99 3.90
N ASN A 1045 28.00 -44.56 4.35
CA ASN A 1045 27.63 -45.95 4.13
C ASN A 1045 26.71 -46.08 2.91
N ARG A 1046 26.78 -47.22 2.21
CA ARG A 1046 25.80 -47.70 1.24
C ARG A 1046 25.43 -49.10 1.65
N LEU A 1047 24.15 -49.33 1.86
CA LEU A 1047 23.65 -50.60 2.37
C LEU A 1047 23.25 -51.50 1.22
N GLU A 1048 23.47 -52.80 1.38
CA GLU A 1048 23.00 -53.78 0.40
C GLU A 1048 21.46 -53.81 0.41
N SER A 1049 20.86 -53.83 -0.77
CA SER A 1049 19.45 -53.52 -0.97
C SER A 1049 18.51 -54.61 -0.45
N THR A 1050 17.58 -54.25 0.46
CA THR A 1050 16.37 -55.05 0.77
C THR A 1050 15.29 -54.30 1.55
N ASN A 1051 15.66 -53.39 2.46
CA ASN A 1051 14.76 -53.02 3.56
C ASN A 1051 13.68 -51.95 3.28
N ASN A 1052 13.78 -51.18 2.19
CA ASN A 1052 12.78 -50.16 1.83
C ASN A 1052 12.51 -49.17 2.99
N GLU A 1053 13.54 -48.47 3.47
CA GLU A 1053 13.53 -47.62 4.67
C GLU A 1053 14.37 -46.35 4.44
N VAL A 1054 13.85 -45.16 4.72
CA VAL A 1054 14.56 -43.88 4.46
C VAL A 1054 15.85 -43.74 5.29
N LYS A 1055 15.86 -44.31 6.50
CA LYS A 1055 17.01 -44.36 7.41
C LYS A 1055 18.12 -45.32 6.94
N LYS A 1056 17.99 -45.93 5.76
CA LYS A 1056 18.96 -46.88 5.16
C LYS A 1056 19.44 -46.43 3.77
N SER A 1057 19.83 -45.16 3.66
CA SER A 1057 20.20 -44.50 2.40
C SER A 1057 21.70 -44.29 2.21
N SER A 1058 22.18 -44.37 0.96
CA SER A 1058 23.57 -44.04 0.57
C SER A 1058 23.79 -42.57 0.25
N ALA A 1059 22.72 -41.79 0.18
CA ALA A 1059 22.73 -40.35 -0.03
C ALA A 1059 21.52 -39.68 0.65
N PHE A 1060 21.58 -38.36 0.82
CA PHE A 1060 20.54 -37.54 1.42
C PHE A 1060 20.01 -36.51 0.42
N ASP A 1061 18.68 -36.30 0.39
CA ASP A 1061 17.99 -35.41 -0.53
C ASP A 1061 17.54 -34.11 0.16
N ILE A 1062 17.96 -32.97 -0.39
CA ILE A 1062 17.50 -31.64 -0.01
C ILE A 1062 16.72 -31.05 -1.19
N ASN A 1063 15.40 -31.20 -1.16
CA ASN A 1063 14.49 -30.59 -2.12
C ASN A 1063 14.25 -29.13 -1.74
N TYR A 1064 14.73 -28.18 -2.54
CA TYR A 1064 14.65 -26.77 -2.22
C TYR A 1064 13.26 -26.17 -2.52
N PHE A 1065 12.47 -26.80 -3.40
CA PHE A 1065 11.16 -26.30 -3.83
C PHE A 1065 10.03 -26.73 -2.87
N THR A 1066 9.79 -28.03 -2.70
CA THR A 1066 8.77 -28.56 -1.77
C THR A 1066 9.26 -28.65 -0.32
N MET A 1067 10.48 -28.17 -0.04
CA MET A 1067 11.12 -28.20 1.28
C MET A 1067 11.27 -29.62 1.87
N GLY A 1068 11.34 -30.63 0.99
CA GLY A 1068 11.62 -32.02 1.36
C GLY A 1068 13.04 -32.20 1.91
N PHE A 1069 13.19 -33.14 2.84
CA PHE A 1069 14.44 -33.43 3.55
C PHE A 1069 14.44 -34.91 3.98
N GLU A 1070 14.78 -35.83 3.08
CA GLU A 1070 14.72 -37.28 3.33
C GLU A 1070 15.88 -38.08 2.73
N GLY A 1071 16.09 -39.31 3.20
CA GLY A 1071 17.10 -40.21 2.65
C GLY A 1071 16.78 -40.68 1.22
N PHE A 1072 17.74 -40.61 0.32
CA PHE A 1072 17.60 -40.88 -1.12
C PHE A 1072 17.75 -42.38 -1.50
N GLU A 1073 17.60 -43.28 -0.52
CA GLU A 1073 17.93 -44.71 -0.60
C GLU A 1073 19.30 -44.95 -1.27
N ASN A 1074 19.43 -45.97 -2.12
CA ASN A 1074 20.59 -46.16 -3.00
C ASN A 1074 20.44 -45.39 -4.34
N GLY A 1075 19.49 -44.45 -4.46
CA GLY A 1075 19.11 -43.80 -5.71
C GLY A 1075 20.21 -43.00 -6.42
N ALA A 1076 21.30 -42.67 -5.71
CA ALA A 1076 22.52 -42.06 -6.24
C ALA A 1076 23.62 -43.05 -6.63
N SER A 1077 23.44 -44.36 -6.39
CA SER A 1077 24.37 -45.45 -6.70
C SER A 1077 23.69 -46.83 -6.58
N ASN A 1078 22.76 -47.14 -7.49
CA ASN A 1078 21.94 -48.36 -7.39
C ASN A 1078 22.78 -49.61 -7.69
N ASN A 1079 23.67 -49.58 -8.68
CA ASN A 1079 24.48 -50.75 -9.03
C ASN A 1079 25.61 -50.99 -8.01
N ASN A 1080 25.81 -52.25 -7.62
CA ASN A 1080 26.88 -52.66 -6.71
C ASN A 1080 28.31 -52.42 -7.25
N ASN A 1081 28.47 -52.08 -8.54
CA ASN A 1081 29.74 -51.75 -9.18
C ASN A 1081 29.96 -50.23 -9.35
N GLY A 1082 29.01 -49.38 -8.94
CA GLY A 1082 29.09 -47.92 -9.06
C GLY A 1082 29.09 -47.35 -10.48
N SER A 1083 28.78 -48.15 -11.51
CA SER A 1083 28.79 -47.69 -12.91
C SER A 1083 27.83 -46.53 -13.15
N ASP A 1084 26.69 -46.59 -12.47
CA ASP A 1084 25.56 -45.64 -12.49
C ASP A 1084 25.67 -44.53 -11.44
N SER A 1085 26.71 -44.53 -10.60
CA SER A 1085 26.82 -43.58 -9.48
C SER A 1085 26.76 -42.14 -9.97
N ASP A 1086 25.89 -41.34 -9.35
CA ASP A 1086 25.91 -39.88 -9.48
C ASP A 1086 27.22 -39.30 -8.91
N ALA A 1087 27.50 -38.05 -9.26
CA ALA A 1087 28.41 -37.19 -8.51
C ALA A 1087 27.60 -36.20 -7.65
N CYS A 1088 27.84 -36.21 -6.34
CA CYS A 1088 27.06 -35.49 -5.32
C CYS A 1088 28.02 -34.81 -4.33
N PHE A 1089 27.54 -33.86 -3.53
CA PHE A 1089 28.39 -33.17 -2.54
C PHE A 1089 28.79 -34.09 -1.37
N ILE A 1090 29.86 -33.72 -0.66
CA ILE A 1090 30.31 -34.36 0.59
C ILE A 1090 30.36 -33.32 1.69
N ARG A 1091 29.73 -33.64 2.84
CA ARG A 1091 29.82 -32.92 4.11
C ARG A 1091 30.36 -33.88 5.18
N THR A 1092 31.14 -33.36 6.11
CA THR A 1092 31.77 -34.12 7.20
C THR A 1092 31.25 -33.67 8.57
N VAL A 1093 31.46 -34.54 9.56
CA VAL A 1093 31.15 -34.31 10.97
C VAL A 1093 32.26 -34.83 11.88
N LYS A 1094 32.38 -34.25 13.08
CA LYS A 1094 33.18 -34.76 14.19
C LYS A 1094 32.31 -35.41 15.26
N TYR A 1095 32.87 -36.36 16.02
CA TYR A 1095 32.10 -37.32 16.83
C TYR A 1095 32.90 -38.03 17.94
#